data_AF-A0A553HIV8-F1
#
_entry.id   AF-A0A553HIV8-F1
#
_cell.length_a   1.000
_cell.length_b   1.000
_cell.length_c   1.000
_cell.angle_alpha   90.00
_cell.angle_beta   90.00
_cell.angle_gamma   90.00
#
_symmetry.space_group_name_H-M   'P 1'
#
loop_
_entity.id
_entity.type
_entity.pdbx_description
1 polymer ?
#
loop_
_entity_poly.entity_id
_entity_poly.type
_entity_poly.pdbx_seq_one_letter_code
_entity_poly.pdbx_strand_id
1 'polypeptide(L)'
;MDITNFVVSARNQALLYGDYTTYHRLLAKKLHASRRRLNIATKNRSKFVKRDPVTAQQIAENHGFLHLVLLTAERAWAHAMRLKALHAADAKGITGRTRSHIISRLDKGARAAEHLVRILSDTTAAVPATDIDLLEARAYAAMLRGAADFEGQNWEECMRSYATARIIYSALMTSIRGDILKDLLSETIDPSIRYAAYQSKVPRTLAIPTIARKAFLSSDEALVAQINTLAPSLLKQGDAAAEKGQADVPNAPHTITWRSRQVAIEDASIALAIASTEAATARLAEKLKSSDVVLPKEMAAAYDEVLIASQDAADATKHAIDELKEEGVPQSDSRIQSLQITRTAVNYQMISWRIGRNRVLSGEHDGALLDSAPNTTRKSKKDASLHKAKIEPPGRKVARLKEKVVLYDATLQSLESIKELPGVAADEGLLRQVDATTKYFHALKCLSIARSHSLVDQSSNALALTKYAYDQSVQAAAFYSENGASSSDSPILSIEIRQTDIQFLHNLLKGELQRCRAIVEIDNLRDKAKLTSSQVNTPLVDRLREYPEDGVDLENLVDYPPRIQPIPVKPLFFDVAWNYIEYPGKAPAAPAELEEEPTQNAEPPKKRGWFGFGRLNLLVMDDHEDSEPMISERNRQRRTIPSWLYVALYACLYILILALGVALGFGLGRYRTILYHPTTAQTDYSGRHYVVPDGLDVVAPGQLVNTEELDLNTGFVVSSRSRIREYVFNITLALAAPDGFRKPMILANGRSPGPLIEANIGDTIRVHVNNFLPDSSTSIHWHGIDQRNTTWMDGVVGVSQCGIPPGGSFIYEFTVGGQRGTFWWHAHLSVQYSDGLYGPIVIHDPDERVPETDDEKIVFVSDVYHTYGSVILPSYLNTTSKWVPFESGVEPLADNILLNGQGTYDCTVISTTYPPPSTNALRPSSNFEPSCTGGQLYSTKIRTGQRVRLRLINSSSFLSYYFTIDNHTLSIVELDGIEISPMPARGIYLNIGQRASVIVTANQTSGNYYIRATLPQTCFLPYVPYSSAGLAAGQYAARGILSYDDVPVDSSPIGVMGNVSNPYGVENNGARGDVWEGCDDMPFDLPKPMREIGAYDIHEDNMLYIEYMFRQAQDVNRIFINKTAYVPLSNNATLWKAMEQEFVPSKANSYNSWDFGLSQQVLLVPEADKGAQIVINSRDAMEHPWHLQPLLPNIPAFSHVVIRFEADNPGLWALHCHVAWHMEAERPDDLKALVRNMDPETRTRSQSFCGAQSRSGR
;
A
#
# COMPACT_ATOMS: atom_id res chain seq x y z
N MET A 1 -0.27 -21.55 -28.25
CA MET A 1 -1.62 -21.89 -27.72
C MET A 1 -1.67 -21.78 -26.20
N ASP A 2 -0.51 -21.86 -25.53
CA ASP A 2 -0.31 -21.28 -24.21
C ASP A 2 -1.12 -22.05 -23.15
N ILE A 3 -1.15 -23.37 -23.33
CA ILE A 3 -1.96 -24.32 -22.56
C ILE A 3 -1.54 -24.29 -21.09
N THR A 4 -0.23 -24.21 -20.82
CA THR A 4 0.31 -24.15 -19.45
C THR A 4 -0.10 -22.84 -18.79
N ASN A 5 0.02 -21.71 -19.50
CA ASN A 5 -0.40 -20.40 -19.00
C ASN A 5 -1.92 -20.35 -18.74
N PHE A 6 -2.74 -20.81 -19.69
CA PHE A 6 -4.20 -20.88 -19.55
C PHE A 6 -4.64 -21.70 -18.33
N VAL A 7 -3.94 -22.80 -18.01
CA VAL A 7 -4.20 -23.61 -16.83
C VAL A 7 -3.70 -22.95 -15.55
N VAL A 8 -2.41 -22.58 -15.48
CA VAL A 8 -1.80 -22.10 -14.24
C VAL A 8 -2.35 -20.73 -13.84
N SER A 9 -2.51 -19.78 -14.76
CA SER A 9 -3.14 -18.48 -14.45
C SER A 9 -4.58 -18.66 -13.93
N ALA A 10 -5.35 -19.57 -14.52
CA ALA A 10 -6.71 -19.86 -14.08
C ALA A 10 -6.78 -20.59 -12.73
N ARG A 11 -5.74 -21.33 -12.34
CA ARG A 11 -5.59 -21.89 -10.98
C ARG A 11 -5.22 -20.80 -9.98
N ASN A 12 -4.19 -20.01 -10.26
CA ASN A 12 -3.68 -18.97 -9.36
C ASN A 12 -4.75 -17.91 -9.05
N GLN A 13 -5.47 -17.43 -10.08
CA GLN A 13 -6.62 -16.51 -9.92
C GLN A 13 -7.76 -17.07 -9.06
N ALA A 14 -7.92 -18.39 -8.97
CA ALA A 14 -9.01 -19.03 -8.23
C ALA A 14 -8.58 -19.53 -6.84
N LEU A 15 -7.30 -19.86 -6.66
CA LEU A 15 -6.74 -20.39 -5.42
C LEU A 15 -6.19 -19.28 -4.50
N LEU A 16 -6.20 -18.02 -4.94
CA LEU A 16 -6.02 -16.83 -4.09
C LEU A 16 -6.94 -16.83 -2.84
N TYR A 17 -8.07 -17.53 -2.92
CA TYR A 17 -9.08 -17.68 -1.85
C TYR A 17 -9.14 -19.10 -1.25
N GLY A 18 -8.19 -19.99 -1.58
CA GLY A 18 -8.06 -21.36 -1.04
C GLY A 18 -9.11 -22.40 -1.47
N ASP A 19 -10.29 -22.02 -1.95
CA ASP A 19 -11.42 -22.96 -2.14
C ASP A 19 -11.51 -23.61 -3.54
N TYR A 20 -11.07 -24.86 -3.61
CA TYR A 20 -11.28 -25.76 -4.75
C TYR A 20 -12.76 -26.01 -5.11
N THR A 21 -13.70 -25.86 -4.17
CA THR A 21 -15.16 -25.97 -4.46
C THR A 21 -15.62 -24.87 -5.39
N THR A 22 -15.21 -23.63 -5.11
CA THR A 22 -15.50 -22.45 -5.92
C THR A 22 -14.79 -22.53 -7.26
N TYR A 23 -13.53 -22.99 -7.32
CA TYR A 23 -12.87 -23.25 -8.62
C TYR A 23 -13.63 -24.28 -9.48
N HIS A 24 -13.99 -25.45 -8.92
CA HIS A 24 -14.81 -26.44 -9.63
C HIS A 24 -16.19 -25.88 -10.06
N ARG A 25 -16.83 -25.04 -9.24
CA ARG A 25 -18.11 -24.37 -9.55
C ARG A 25 -17.94 -23.35 -10.69
N LEU A 26 -16.86 -22.57 -10.70
CA LEU A 26 -16.50 -21.62 -11.76
C LEU A 26 -16.19 -22.34 -13.08
N LEU A 27 -15.40 -23.42 -13.05
CA LEU A 27 -15.12 -24.25 -14.22
C LEU A 27 -16.40 -24.89 -14.79
N ALA A 28 -17.34 -25.32 -13.95
CA ALA A 28 -18.65 -25.79 -14.40
C ALA A 28 -19.47 -24.68 -15.12
N LYS A 29 -19.43 -23.43 -14.63
CA LYS A 29 -20.02 -22.26 -15.30
C LYS A 29 -19.32 -21.96 -16.63
N LYS A 30 -17.97 -21.84 -16.64
CA LYS A 30 -17.15 -21.59 -17.85
C LYS A 30 -17.42 -22.66 -18.92
N LEU A 31 -17.40 -23.95 -18.57
CA LEU A 31 -17.68 -25.07 -19.47
C LEU A 31 -19.10 -25.02 -20.07
N HIS A 32 -20.12 -24.59 -19.30
CA HIS A 32 -21.48 -24.41 -19.82
C HIS A 32 -21.59 -23.17 -20.75
N ALA A 33 -20.88 -22.09 -20.44
CA ALA A 33 -20.81 -20.90 -21.29
C ALA A 33 -20.12 -21.19 -22.63
N SER A 34 -18.98 -21.90 -22.64
CA SER A 34 -18.32 -22.34 -23.89
C SER A 34 -19.25 -23.23 -24.72
N ARG A 35 -20.00 -24.14 -24.09
CA ARG A 35 -21.00 -24.98 -24.79
C ARG A 35 -22.15 -24.16 -25.40
N ARG A 36 -22.56 -23.06 -24.78
CA ARG A 36 -23.54 -22.13 -25.40
C ARG A 36 -22.93 -21.37 -26.58
N ARG A 37 -21.71 -20.83 -26.44
CA ARG A 37 -21.00 -20.10 -27.51
C ARG A 37 -20.76 -20.96 -28.76
N LEU A 38 -20.41 -22.23 -28.56
CA LEU A 38 -20.19 -23.23 -29.61
C LEU A 38 -21.50 -23.89 -30.10
N ASN A 39 -22.68 -23.37 -29.73
CA ASN A 39 -24.02 -23.91 -30.01
C ASN A 39 -24.31 -25.37 -29.55
N ILE A 40 -23.33 -26.08 -29.00
CA ILE A 40 -23.44 -27.41 -28.37
C ILE A 40 -23.99 -27.37 -26.92
N ALA A 41 -24.94 -26.48 -26.63
CA ALA A 41 -25.71 -26.54 -25.38
C ALA A 41 -26.83 -27.58 -25.52
N THR A 42 -27.08 -28.39 -24.48
CA THR A 42 -28.34 -29.16 -24.41
C THR A 42 -29.48 -28.18 -24.14
N LYS A 43 -30.59 -28.31 -24.90
CA LYS A 43 -31.75 -27.43 -24.73
C LYS A 43 -32.44 -27.74 -23.39
N ASN A 44 -33.08 -26.74 -22.79
CA ASN A 44 -33.78 -26.95 -21.52
C ASN A 44 -34.89 -28.00 -21.71
N ARG A 45 -34.99 -28.95 -20.78
CA ARG A 45 -35.91 -30.12 -20.83
C ARG A 45 -35.75 -31.10 -22.02
N SER A 46 -34.71 -30.98 -22.87
CA SER A 46 -34.46 -32.01 -23.91
C SER A 46 -33.82 -33.29 -23.32
N LYS A 47 -34.13 -34.46 -23.88
CA LYS A 47 -33.43 -35.73 -23.54
C LYS A 47 -31.91 -35.56 -23.68
N PHE A 48 -31.14 -36.20 -22.79
CA PHE A 48 -29.69 -36.19 -22.89
C PHE A 48 -29.21 -36.99 -24.11
N VAL A 49 -28.41 -36.36 -24.96
CA VAL A 49 -27.72 -37.00 -26.08
C VAL A 49 -26.23 -37.05 -25.74
N LYS A 50 -25.66 -38.27 -25.69
CA LYS A 50 -24.20 -38.45 -25.65
C LYS A 50 -23.65 -37.93 -26.97
N ARG A 51 -22.75 -36.95 -26.92
CA ARG A 51 -22.13 -36.38 -28.12
C ARG A 51 -20.81 -37.06 -28.45
N ASP A 52 -20.46 -36.97 -29.72
CA ASP A 52 -19.20 -37.39 -30.28
C ASP A 52 -18.02 -36.57 -29.73
N PRO A 53 -16.80 -37.13 -29.74
CA PRO A 53 -15.60 -36.40 -29.34
C PRO A 53 -15.29 -35.24 -30.28
N VAL A 54 -14.57 -34.23 -29.76
CA VAL A 54 -14.05 -33.11 -30.56
C VAL A 54 -13.06 -33.63 -31.61
N THR A 55 -13.16 -33.14 -32.85
CA THR A 55 -12.25 -33.49 -33.96
C THR A 55 -11.22 -32.39 -34.24
N ALA A 56 -10.15 -32.72 -34.97
CA ALA A 56 -9.11 -31.77 -35.36
C ALA A 56 -9.68 -30.63 -36.23
N GLN A 57 -10.54 -30.97 -37.18
CA GLN A 57 -11.28 -30.00 -38.01
C GLN A 57 -12.07 -28.99 -37.16
N GLN A 58 -12.78 -29.44 -36.12
CA GLN A 58 -13.54 -28.53 -35.24
C GLN A 58 -12.63 -27.56 -34.48
N ILE A 59 -11.42 -27.97 -34.09
CA ILE A 59 -10.46 -27.05 -33.44
C ILE A 59 -9.94 -26.02 -34.46
N ALA A 60 -9.62 -26.43 -35.68
CA ALA A 60 -9.21 -25.52 -36.75
C ALA A 60 -10.31 -24.52 -37.16
N GLU A 61 -11.59 -24.94 -37.16
CA GLU A 61 -12.74 -24.06 -37.38
C GLU A 61 -12.99 -23.11 -36.20
N ASN A 62 -12.74 -23.53 -34.94
CA ASN A 62 -12.92 -22.69 -33.77
C ASN A 62 -12.10 -23.15 -32.55
N HIS A 63 -11.08 -22.37 -32.16
CA HIS A 63 -10.22 -22.63 -30.98
C HIS A 63 -11.01 -22.79 -29.65
N GLY A 64 -12.27 -22.35 -29.58
CA GLY A 64 -13.15 -22.60 -28.45
C GLY A 64 -13.39 -24.10 -28.16
N PHE A 65 -13.27 -24.98 -29.16
CA PHE A 65 -13.32 -26.43 -28.96
C PHE A 65 -12.11 -26.97 -28.20
N LEU A 66 -10.93 -26.37 -28.32
CA LEU A 66 -9.76 -26.72 -27.51
C LEU A 66 -9.97 -26.35 -26.03
N HIS A 67 -10.45 -25.12 -25.78
CA HIS A 67 -10.84 -24.68 -24.44
C HIS A 67 -11.93 -25.58 -23.81
N LEU A 68 -12.82 -26.18 -24.62
CA LEU A 68 -13.83 -27.13 -24.14
C LEU A 68 -13.20 -28.40 -23.53
N VAL A 69 -12.11 -28.88 -24.12
CA VAL A 69 -11.36 -30.07 -23.64
C VAL A 69 -10.57 -29.71 -22.37
N LEU A 70 -9.82 -28.60 -22.38
CA LEU A 70 -9.08 -28.13 -21.20
C LEU A 70 -10.00 -27.85 -19.99
N LEU A 71 -11.13 -27.14 -20.20
CA LEU A 71 -12.12 -26.91 -19.14
C LEU A 71 -12.82 -28.20 -18.67
N THR A 72 -12.74 -29.29 -19.44
CA THR A 72 -13.23 -30.62 -19.01
C THR A 72 -12.18 -31.35 -18.17
N ALA A 73 -10.89 -31.23 -18.53
CA ALA A 73 -9.76 -31.77 -17.77
C ALA A 73 -9.60 -31.06 -16.41
N GLU A 74 -9.47 -29.73 -16.40
CA GLU A 74 -9.34 -28.92 -15.18
C GLU A 74 -10.53 -29.10 -14.24
N ARG A 75 -11.76 -29.22 -14.77
CA ARG A 75 -12.92 -29.48 -13.92
C ARG A 75 -12.85 -30.84 -13.22
N ALA A 76 -12.24 -31.85 -13.85
CA ALA A 76 -12.03 -33.15 -13.23
C ALA A 76 -10.93 -33.08 -12.16
N TRP A 77 -9.81 -32.40 -12.45
CA TRP A 77 -8.73 -32.13 -11.50
C TRP A 77 -9.21 -31.35 -10.27
N ALA A 78 -9.91 -30.22 -10.45
CA ALA A 78 -10.45 -29.40 -9.37
C ALA A 78 -11.47 -30.17 -8.50
N HIS A 79 -12.21 -31.12 -9.07
CA HIS A 79 -13.09 -32.00 -8.30
C HIS A 79 -12.29 -33.02 -7.47
N ALA A 80 -11.17 -33.53 -7.98
CA ALA A 80 -10.27 -34.39 -7.21
C ALA A 80 -9.61 -33.63 -6.04
N MET A 81 -9.06 -32.43 -6.30
CA MET A 81 -8.44 -31.60 -5.27
C MET A 81 -9.44 -31.14 -4.21
N ARG A 82 -10.67 -30.80 -4.60
CA ARG A 82 -11.77 -30.54 -3.65
C ARG A 82 -12.03 -31.75 -2.73
N LEU A 83 -12.07 -32.97 -3.28
CA LEU A 83 -12.27 -34.17 -2.48
C LEU A 83 -11.08 -34.44 -1.54
N LYS A 84 -9.85 -34.14 -1.97
CA LYS A 84 -8.64 -34.23 -1.14
C LYS A 84 -8.66 -33.22 0.02
N ALA A 85 -8.95 -31.94 -0.27
CA ALA A 85 -9.05 -30.88 0.73
C ALA A 85 -10.14 -31.15 1.79
N LEU A 86 -11.32 -31.66 1.38
CA LEU A 86 -12.41 -32.02 2.29
C LEU A 86 -12.09 -33.13 3.30
N HIS A 87 -11.01 -33.90 3.08
CA HIS A 87 -10.58 -34.99 3.98
C HIS A 87 -9.14 -34.74 4.51
N ALA A 88 -8.61 -33.52 4.38
CA ALA A 88 -7.26 -33.19 4.82
C ALA A 88 -7.14 -33.08 6.36
N ALA A 89 -8.25 -32.81 7.04
CA ALA A 89 -8.34 -32.74 8.51
C ALA A 89 -8.73 -34.09 9.17
N ASP A 90 -8.99 -35.14 8.39
CA ASP A 90 -9.37 -36.45 8.94
C ASP A 90 -8.15 -37.15 9.56
N ALA A 91 -8.08 -37.25 10.88
CA ALA A 91 -7.00 -37.92 11.62
C ALA A 91 -6.84 -39.44 11.30
N LYS A 92 -7.72 -40.02 10.48
CA LYS A 92 -7.62 -41.41 9.96
C LYS A 92 -7.16 -41.48 8.50
N GLY A 93 -6.90 -40.33 7.87
CA GLY A 93 -6.52 -40.21 6.47
C GLY A 93 -7.64 -40.51 5.48
N ILE A 94 -7.34 -40.28 4.19
CA ILE A 94 -8.31 -40.44 3.09
C ILE A 94 -8.72 -41.91 2.95
N THR A 95 -9.99 -42.21 3.24
CA THR A 95 -10.55 -43.56 3.15
C THR A 95 -10.41 -44.16 1.74
N GLY A 96 -10.30 -45.49 1.63
CA GLY A 96 -10.14 -46.17 0.35
C GLY A 96 -11.23 -45.82 -0.68
N ARG A 97 -12.49 -45.69 -0.26
CA ARG A 97 -13.62 -45.30 -1.13
C ARG A 97 -13.48 -43.85 -1.63
N THR A 98 -13.03 -42.93 -0.79
CA THR A 98 -12.73 -41.55 -1.19
C THR A 98 -11.53 -41.52 -2.14
N ARG A 99 -10.47 -42.27 -1.86
CA ARG A 99 -9.27 -42.36 -2.72
C ARG A 99 -9.59 -42.91 -4.11
N SER A 100 -10.38 -43.99 -4.22
CA SER A 100 -10.86 -44.48 -5.53
C SER A 100 -11.69 -43.44 -6.30
N HIS A 101 -12.45 -42.58 -5.60
CA HIS A 101 -13.17 -41.47 -6.23
C HIS A 101 -12.20 -40.37 -6.70
N ILE A 102 -11.19 -40.00 -5.91
CA ILE A 102 -10.13 -39.05 -6.31
C ILE A 102 -9.40 -39.54 -7.57
N ILE A 103 -8.91 -40.79 -7.57
CA ILE A 103 -8.26 -41.43 -8.72
C ILE A 103 -9.19 -41.41 -9.95
N SER A 104 -10.47 -41.77 -9.79
CA SER A 104 -11.48 -41.72 -10.87
C SER A 104 -11.77 -40.30 -11.42
N ARG A 105 -11.39 -39.24 -10.69
CA ARG A 105 -11.48 -37.85 -11.18
C ARG A 105 -10.18 -37.40 -11.85
N LEU A 106 -9.01 -37.79 -11.33
CA LEU A 106 -7.72 -37.51 -11.96
C LEU A 106 -7.56 -38.28 -13.28
N ASP A 107 -7.88 -39.57 -13.32
CA ASP A 107 -7.90 -40.38 -14.55
C ASP A 107 -8.83 -39.80 -15.62
N LYS A 108 -9.99 -39.28 -15.22
CA LYS A 108 -10.91 -38.58 -16.14
C LYS A 108 -10.32 -37.25 -16.66
N GLY A 109 -9.48 -36.58 -15.87
CA GLY A 109 -8.72 -35.40 -16.30
C GLY A 109 -7.63 -35.77 -17.29
N ALA A 110 -6.79 -36.74 -16.93
CA ALA A 110 -5.71 -37.26 -17.77
C ALA A 110 -6.23 -37.73 -19.15
N ARG A 111 -7.29 -38.55 -19.20
CA ARG A 111 -7.91 -38.99 -20.47
C ARG A 111 -8.43 -37.84 -21.35
N ALA A 112 -8.82 -36.71 -20.76
CA ALA A 112 -9.22 -35.53 -21.54
C ALA A 112 -8.00 -34.78 -22.12
N ALA A 113 -6.88 -34.72 -21.39
CA ALA A 113 -5.63 -34.17 -21.87
C ALA A 113 -4.92 -35.09 -22.90
N GLU A 114 -4.91 -36.40 -22.68
CA GLU A 114 -4.49 -37.42 -23.66
C GLU A 114 -5.28 -37.30 -24.96
N HIS A 115 -6.60 -37.09 -24.87
CA HIS A 115 -7.44 -36.85 -26.06
C HIS A 115 -7.08 -35.53 -26.76
N LEU A 116 -6.68 -34.48 -26.03
CA LEU A 116 -6.18 -33.24 -26.64
C LEU A 116 -4.87 -33.48 -27.39
N VAL A 117 -3.90 -34.18 -26.78
CA VAL A 117 -2.64 -34.58 -27.45
C VAL A 117 -2.93 -35.35 -28.73
N ARG A 118 -3.89 -36.29 -28.70
CA ARG A 118 -4.26 -37.08 -29.90
C ARG A 118 -4.89 -36.23 -31.00
N ILE A 119 -5.67 -35.19 -30.66
CA ILE A 119 -6.21 -34.25 -31.66
C ILE A 119 -5.09 -33.36 -32.22
N LEU A 120 -4.20 -32.83 -31.38
CA LEU A 120 -3.10 -31.95 -31.82
C LEU A 120 -1.99 -32.68 -32.59
N SER A 121 -1.93 -34.02 -32.49
CA SER A 121 -1.05 -34.88 -33.30
C SER A 121 -1.64 -35.24 -34.67
N ASP A 122 -2.89 -34.85 -34.97
CA ASP A 122 -3.57 -35.17 -36.22
C ASP A 122 -3.25 -34.13 -37.30
N THR A 123 -2.37 -34.51 -38.24
CA THR A 123 -1.88 -33.64 -39.31
C THR A 123 -2.89 -33.42 -40.45
N THR A 124 -4.12 -33.93 -40.35
CA THR A 124 -5.17 -33.72 -41.37
C THR A 124 -5.91 -32.38 -41.25
N ALA A 125 -5.63 -31.58 -40.21
CA ALA A 125 -6.24 -30.27 -40.02
C ALA A 125 -5.69 -29.19 -40.97
N ALA A 126 -6.55 -28.26 -41.41
CA ALA A 126 -6.20 -27.16 -42.31
C ALA A 126 -5.19 -26.13 -41.72
N VAL A 127 -5.00 -26.15 -40.40
CA VAL A 127 -3.92 -25.44 -39.71
C VAL A 127 -3.31 -26.43 -38.71
N PRO A 128 -2.05 -26.85 -38.88
CA PRO A 128 -1.39 -27.75 -37.93
C PRO A 128 -1.04 -27.01 -36.63
N ALA A 129 -1.03 -27.74 -35.50
CA ALA A 129 -0.51 -27.24 -34.24
C ALA A 129 1.03 -27.13 -34.31
N THR A 130 1.63 -26.24 -33.51
CA THR A 130 3.10 -26.17 -33.42
C THR A 130 3.65 -27.29 -32.56
N ASP A 131 4.93 -27.67 -32.75
CA ASP A 131 5.62 -28.61 -31.86
C ASP A 131 5.58 -28.16 -30.39
N ILE A 132 5.62 -26.85 -30.15
CA ILE A 132 5.49 -26.24 -28.82
C ILE A 132 4.11 -26.52 -28.22
N ASP A 133 3.02 -26.31 -28.96
CA ASP A 133 1.66 -26.58 -28.49
C ASP A 133 1.44 -28.07 -28.17
N LEU A 134 2.02 -28.94 -29.00
CA LEU A 134 1.98 -30.39 -28.82
C LEU A 134 2.80 -30.82 -27.59
N LEU A 135 3.96 -30.21 -27.35
CA LEU A 135 4.78 -30.45 -26.16
C LEU A 135 4.10 -29.95 -24.88
N GLU A 136 3.51 -28.75 -24.86
CA GLU A 136 2.69 -28.27 -23.74
C GLU A 136 1.54 -29.24 -23.42
N ALA A 137 0.81 -29.69 -24.45
CA ALA A 137 -0.28 -30.64 -24.28
C ALA A 137 0.21 -31.99 -23.72
N ARG A 138 1.36 -32.49 -24.19
CA ARG A 138 2.00 -33.72 -23.69
C ARG A 138 2.43 -33.57 -22.23
N ALA A 139 3.04 -32.45 -21.86
CA ALA A 139 3.49 -32.19 -20.48
C ALA A 139 2.31 -32.03 -19.51
N TYR A 140 1.25 -31.33 -19.90
CA TYR A 140 0.02 -31.19 -19.13
C TYR A 140 -0.70 -32.54 -18.94
N ALA A 141 -0.77 -33.37 -20.00
CA ALA A 141 -1.32 -34.72 -19.92
C ALA A 141 -0.50 -35.62 -18.96
N ALA A 142 0.83 -35.60 -19.10
CA ALA A 142 1.75 -36.38 -18.27
C ALA A 142 1.70 -35.96 -16.79
N MET A 143 1.54 -34.66 -16.49
CA MET A 143 1.32 -34.15 -15.13
C MET A 143 -0.01 -34.67 -14.52
N LEU A 144 -1.11 -34.66 -15.27
CA LEU A 144 -2.39 -35.21 -14.79
C LEU A 144 -2.37 -36.73 -14.63
N ARG A 145 -1.61 -37.44 -15.48
CA ARG A 145 -1.35 -38.88 -15.40
C ARG A 145 -0.60 -39.20 -14.11
N GLY A 146 0.56 -38.55 -13.91
CA GLY A 146 1.38 -38.68 -12.70
C GLY A 146 0.61 -38.38 -11.41
N ALA A 147 -0.26 -37.37 -11.40
CA ALA A 147 -1.13 -37.08 -10.27
C ALA A 147 -2.12 -38.22 -9.97
N ALA A 148 -2.70 -38.88 -11.00
CA ALA A 148 -3.58 -40.02 -10.81
C ALA A 148 -2.83 -41.24 -10.25
N ASP A 149 -1.63 -41.49 -10.75
CA ASP A 149 -0.78 -42.63 -10.36
C ASP A 149 -0.12 -42.44 -8.99
N PHE A 150 0.18 -41.20 -8.59
CA PHE A 150 0.61 -40.84 -7.23
C PHE A 150 -0.46 -41.17 -6.18
N GLU A 151 -1.70 -40.73 -6.40
CA GLU A 151 -2.85 -41.09 -5.52
C GLU A 151 -3.18 -42.59 -5.60
N GLY A 152 -2.86 -43.25 -6.71
CA GLY A 152 -2.91 -44.70 -6.89
C GLY A 152 -1.78 -45.48 -6.19
N GLN A 153 -0.74 -44.81 -5.71
CA GLN A 153 0.50 -45.40 -5.16
C GLN A 153 1.29 -46.24 -6.19
N ASN A 154 1.09 -46.00 -7.48
CA ASN A 154 1.82 -46.60 -8.60
C ASN A 154 3.14 -45.86 -8.82
N TRP A 155 4.07 -45.96 -7.85
CA TRP A 155 5.25 -45.08 -7.78
C TRP A 155 6.13 -45.08 -9.04
N GLU A 156 6.24 -46.21 -9.73
CA GLU A 156 7.04 -46.29 -10.97
C GLU A 156 6.39 -45.53 -12.14
N GLU A 157 5.11 -45.80 -12.47
CA GLU A 157 4.39 -45.08 -13.53
C GLU A 157 4.20 -43.59 -13.20
N CYS A 158 4.05 -43.27 -11.90
CA CYS A 158 4.08 -41.92 -11.37
C CYS A 158 5.42 -41.22 -11.69
N MET A 159 6.57 -41.87 -11.42
CA MET A 159 7.89 -41.34 -11.78
C MET A 159 8.03 -41.16 -13.29
N ARG A 160 7.64 -42.14 -14.13
CA ARG A 160 7.72 -42.03 -15.59
C ARG A 160 6.88 -40.87 -16.14
N SER A 161 5.68 -40.68 -15.60
CA SER A 161 4.76 -39.61 -15.99
C SER A 161 5.29 -38.23 -15.60
N TYR A 162 5.72 -38.04 -14.35
CA TYR A 162 6.30 -36.74 -13.93
C TYR A 162 7.68 -36.48 -14.55
N ALA A 163 8.49 -37.51 -14.82
CA ALA A 163 9.75 -37.36 -15.55
C ALA A 163 9.53 -36.84 -16.98
N THR A 164 8.52 -37.39 -17.68
CA THR A 164 8.10 -36.90 -19.00
C THR A 164 7.68 -35.44 -18.94
N ALA A 165 6.85 -35.05 -17.96
CA ALA A 165 6.47 -33.65 -17.76
C ALA A 165 7.70 -32.75 -17.45
N ARG A 166 8.61 -33.20 -16.57
CA ARG A 166 9.82 -32.45 -16.19
C ARG A 166 10.72 -32.17 -17.39
N ILE A 167 11.06 -33.20 -18.17
CA ILE A 167 11.98 -33.07 -19.30
C ILE A 167 11.38 -32.18 -20.39
N ILE A 168 10.08 -32.30 -20.67
CA ILE A 168 9.41 -31.42 -21.65
C ILE A 168 9.39 -29.97 -21.15
N TYR A 169 9.01 -29.69 -19.91
CA TYR A 169 9.03 -28.31 -19.40
C TYR A 169 10.46 -27.73 -19.33
N SER A 170 11.48 -28.54 -18.99
CA SER A 170 12.88 -28.10 -19.07
C SER A 170 13.35 -27.81 -20.51
N ALA A 171 12.84 -28.52 -21.52
CA ALA A 171 13.10 -28.22 -22.93
C ALA A 171 12.28 -27.02 -23.46
N LEU A 172 11.12 -26.73 -22.87
CA LEU A 172 10.37 -25.51 -23.16
C LEU A 172 11.03 -24.27 -22.53
N MET A 173 11.65 -24.38 -21.35
CA MET A 173 12.39 -23.28 -20.71
C MET A 173 13.60 -22.76 -21.50
N THR A 174 14.17 -23.54 -22.44
CA THR A 174 15.25 -23.04 -23.32
C THR A 174 14.74 -22.19 -24.49
N SER A 175 13.44 -22.27 -24.81
CA SER A 175 12.81 -21.56 -25.94
C SER A 175 11.77 -20.52 -25.50
N ILE A 176 11.16 -20.68 -24.32
CA ILE A 176 10.14 -19.80 -23.75
C ILE A 176 10.62 -19.31 -22.39
N ARG A 177 10.86 -17.99 -22.27
CA ARG A 177 11.15 -17.34 -20.99
C ARG A 177 9.83 -17.14 -20.23
N GLY A 178 9.58 -17.96 -19.20
CA GLY A 178 8.42 -17.81 -18.34
C GLY A 178 8.60 -18.49 -16.98
N ASP A 179 8.57 -17.70 -15.92
CA ASP A 179 8.78 -18.15 -14.54
C ASP A 179 7.74 -19.17 -14.08
N ILE A 180 6.53 -19.10 -14.65
CA ILE A 180 5.44 -20.10 -14.54
C ILE A 180 5.95 -21.55 -14.75
N LEU A 181 6.92 -21.77 -15.64
CA LEU A 181 7.50 -23.11 -15.88
C LEU A 181 8.47 -23.53 -14.77
N LYS A 182 9.21 -22.58 -14.19
CA LYS A 182 10.11 -22.81 -13.06
C LYS A 182 9.30 -23.20 -11.82
N ASP A 183 8.25 -22.42 -11.51
CA ASP A 183 7.39 -22.63 -10.35
C ASP A 183 6.67 -23.98 -10.42
N LEU A 184 6.13 -24.34 -11.60
CA LEU A 184 5.48 -25.63 -11.82
C LEU A 184 6.45 -26.82 -11.63
N LEU A 185 7.73 -26.65 -11.96
CA LEU A 185 8.77 -27.65 -11.69
C LEU A 185 9.10 -27.74 -10.21
N SER A 186 9.35 -26.62 -9.52
CA SER A 186 9.77 -26.61 -8.11
C SER A 186 8.66 -26.96 -7.12
N GLU A 187 7.43 -26.48 -7.32
CA GLU A 187 6.33 -26.67 -6.36
C GLU A 187 5.61 -28.01 -6.54
N THR A 188 5.43 -28.47 -7.79
CA THR A 188 4.54 -29.61 -8.10
C THR A 188 5.31 -30.85 -8.55
N ILE A 189 6.20 -30.71 -9.55
CA ILE A 189 6.74 -31.87 -10.28
C ILE A 189 7.93 -32.49 -9.54
N ASP A 190 8.90 -31.68 -9.09
CA ASP A 190 10.11 -32.19 -8.43
C ASP A 190 9.84 -32.83 -7.07
N PRO A 191 8.98 -32.26 -6.18
CA PRO A 191 8.57 -32.93 -4.94
C PRO A 191 7.86 -34.26 -5.21
N SER A 192 7.02 -34.33 -6.26
CA SER A 192 6.31 -35.56 -6.64
C SER A 192 7.27 -36.65 -7.12
N ILE A 193 8.28 -36.30 -7.94
CA ILE A 193 9.34 -37.24 -8.36
C ILE A 193 10.16 -37.68 -7.15
N ARG A 194 10.58 -36.75 -6.29
CA ARG A 194 11.40 -37.05 -5.10
C ARG A 194 10.69 -37.99 -4.13
N TYR A 195 9.40 -37.77 -3.88
CA TYR A 195 8.59 -38.63 -3.01
C TYR A 195 8.37 -40.03 -3.60
N ALA A 196 8.00 -40.13 -4.88
CA ALA A 196 7.84 -41.42 -5.55
C ALA A 196 9.16 -42.21 -5.61
N ALA A 197 10.29 -41.54 -5.88
CA ALA A 197 11.62 -42.14 -5.85
C ALA A 197 12.00 -42.66 -4.46
N TYR A 198 11.66 -41.94 -3.39
CA TYR A 198 11.86 -42.42 -2.01
C TYR A 198 11.03 -43.68 -1.71
N GLN A 199 9.76 -43.72 -2.11
CA GLN A 199 8.91 -44.90 -1.97
C GLN A 199 9.43 -46.10 -2.78
N SER A 200 10.00 -45.85 -3.97
CA SER A 200 10.70 -46.83 -4.80
C SER A 200 12.14 -47.15 -4.33
N LYS A 201 12.55 -46.69 -3.13
CA LYS A 201 13.87 -46.95 -2.52
C LYS A 201 15.09 -46.47 -3.34
N VAL A 202 14.90 -45.47 -4.19
CA VAL A 202 15.99 -44.81 -4.93
C VAL A 202 16.86 -44.00 -3.95
N PRO A 203 18.20 -44.07 -4.01
CA PRO A 203 19.08 -43.31 -3.11
C PRO A 203 18.80 -41.81 -3.12
N ARG A 204 18.64 -41.21 -1.92
CA ARG A 204 18.34 -39.77 -1.74
C ARG A 204 19.40 -38.86 -2.38
N THR A 205 20.65 -39.29 -2.41
CA THR A 205 21.81 -38.60 -3.01
C THR A 205 21.72 -38.42 -4.52
N LEU A 206 20.84 -39.13 -5.23
CA LEU A 206 20.65 -38.92 -6.67
C LEU A 206 19.84 -37.64 -6.94
N ALA A 207 20.37 -36.77 -7.79
CA ALA A 207 19.72 -35.54 -8.21
C ALA A 207 18.45 -35.81 -9.05
N ILE A 208 17.42 -34.99 -8.87
CA ILE A 208 16.11 -35.15 -9.54
C ILE A 208 16.21 -35.19 -11.08
N PRO A 209 17.04 -34.37 -11.76
CA PRO A 209 17.25 -34.50 -13.21
C PRO A 209 17.84 -35.84 -13.65
N THR A 210 18.60 -36.53 -12.80
CA THR A 210 19.15 -37.86 -13.10
C THR A 210 18.15 -38.97 -12.82
N ILE A 211 17.29 -38.81 -11.81
CA ILE A 211 16.14 -39.70 -11.58
C ILE A 211 15.15 -39.58 -12.75
N ALA A 212 14.80 -38.36 -13.16
CA ALA A 212 13.90 -38.11 -14.28
C ALA A 212 14.42 -38.71 -15.60
N ARG A 213 15.70 -38.51 -15.94
CA ARG A 213 16.29 -39.11 -17.15
C ARG A 213 16.33 -40.65 -17.11
N LYS A 214 16.48 -41.28 -15.94
CA LYS A 214 16.38 -42.75 -15.78
C LYS A 214 14.93 -43.28 -15.84
N ALA A 215 13.95 -42.45 -15.50
CA ALA A 215 12.53 -42.79 -15.58
C ALA A 215 11.85 -42.38 -16.90
N PHE A 216 12.58 -41.72 -17.82
CA PHE A 216 12.05 -41.29 -19.09
C PHE A 216 12.00 -42.43 -20.11
N LEU A 217 10.87 -42.56 -20.82
CA LEU A 217 10.68 -43.58 -21.86
C LEU A 217 11.27 -43.09 -23.19
N SER A 218 12.57 -43.34 -23.39
CA SER A 218 13.30 -43.04 -24.64
C SER A 218 12.80 -43.79 -25.89
N SER A 219 11.72 -44.57 -25.79
CA SER A 219 11.11 -45.34 -26.88
C SER A 219 10.12 -44.56 -27.75
N ASP A 220 9.69 -43.35 -27.36
CA ASP A 220 8.97 -42.43 -28.25
C ASP A 220 10.00 -41.62 -29.07
N GLU A 221 10.42 -42.21 -30.20
CA GLU A 221 11.39 -41.59 -31.13
C GLU A 221 10.95 -40.20 -31.61
N ALA A 222 9.64 -39.96 -31.76
CA ALA A 222 9.10 -38.67 -32.19
C ALA A 222 9.22 -37.61 -31.09
N LEU A 223 8.91 -37.96 -29.83
CA LEU A 223 9.13 -37.09 -28.68
C LEU A 223 10.62 -36.80 -28.47
N VAL A 224 11.47 -37.83 -28.60
CA VAL A 224 12.94 -37.68 -28.50
C VAL A 224 13.47 -36.78 -29.60
N ALA A 225 12.96 -36.86 -30.83
CA ALA A 225 13.32 -35.94 -31.90
C ALA A 225 12.90 -34.49 -31.60
N GLN A 226 11.65 -34.26 -31.19
CA GLN A 226 11.13 -32.93 -30.82
C GLN A 226 11.95 -32.29 -29.67
N ILE A 227 12.25 -33.05 -28.61
CA ILE A 227 13.08 -32.57 -27.49
C ILE A 227 14.51 -32.26 -27.93
N ASN A 228 15.14 -33.10 -28.77
CA ASN A 228 16.50 -32.84 -29.26
C ASN A 228 16.59 -31.61 -30.19
N THR A 229 15.52 -31.29 -30.94
CA THR A 229 15.47 -30.07 -31.75
C THR A 229 15.45 -28.78 -30.90
N LEU A 230 14.82 -28.81 -29.71
CA LEU A 230 14.74 -27.66 -28.79
C LEU A 230 15.90 -27.60 -27.78
N ALA A 231 16.44 -28.75 -27.37
CA ALA A 231 17.43 -28.87 -26.31
C ALA A 231 18.42 -30.04 -26.57
N PRO A 232 19.32 -29.94 -27.58
CA PRO A 232 20.14 -31.06 -28.09
C PRO A 232 21.18 -31.63 -27.10
N SER A 233 21.34 -31.01 -25.92
CA SER A 233 22.22 -31.46 -24.83
C SER A 233 21.48 -32.18 -23.69
N LEU A 234 20.16 -31.94 -23.53
CA LEU A 234 19.37 -32.33 -22.34
C LEU A 234 19.35 -33.86 -22.11
N LEU A 235 19.35 -34.63 -23.19
CA LEU A 235 19.32 -36.10 -23.17
C LEU A 235 20.71 -36.75 -23.30
N LYS A 236 21.78 -35.99 -23.59
CA LYS A 236 23.09 -36.56 -24.00
C LYS A 236 24.16 -36.67 -22.91
N GLN A 237 23.99 -36.02 -21.75
CA GLN A 237 24.94 -36.13 -20.64
C GLN A 237 24.76 -37.46 -19.87
N GLY A 238 25.27 -38.58 -20.43
CA GLY A 238 25.05 -39.94 -19.87
C GLY A 238 26.28 -40.86 -19.86
N ASP A 239 26.79 -41.24 -21.02
CA ASP A 239 27.45 -42.54 -21.19
C ASP A 239 28.83 -42.69 -20.50
N ALA A 240 29.50 -41.59 -20.15
CA ALA A 240 30.81 -41.64 -19.47
C ALA A 240 30.72 -41.92 -17.95
N ALA A 241 29.53 -41.85 -17.35
CA ALA A 241 29.34 -41.84 -15.89
C ALA A 241 28.62 -43.09 -15.33
N ALA A 242 28.34 -44.10 -16.16
CA ALA A 242 27.48 -45.23 -15.77
C ALA A 242 28.22 -46.43 -15.14
N GLU A 243 29.51 -46.63 -15.43
CA GLU A 243 30.23 -47.89 -15.10
C GLU A 243 31.11 -47.84 -13.84
N LYS A 244 31.19 -46.71 -13.11
CA LYS A 244 31.95 -46.62 -11.86
C LYS A 244 31.03 -46.34 -10.66
N GLY A 245 30.91 -47.35 -9.79
CA GLY A 245 30.00 -47.36 -8.65
C GLY A 245 30.48 -46.57 -7.44
N GLN A 246 30.70 -45.26 -7.59
CA GLN A 246 30.79 -44.30 -6.49
C GLN A 246 30.38 -42.90 -7.00
N ALA A 247 29.65 -42.13 -6.18
CA ALA A 247 28.89 -40.98 -6.63
C ALA A 247 29.71 -39.67 -6.65
N ASP A 248 30.81 -39.66 -7.41
CA ASP A 248 31.54 -38.43 -7.71
C ASP A 248 30.71 -37.54 -8.64
N VAL A 249 30.11 -36.48 -8.09
CA VAL A 249 29.65 -35.34 -8.89
C VAL A 249 30.90 -34.59 -9.34
N PRO A 250 31.17 -34.45 -10.65
CA PRO A 250 32.38 -33.78 -11.11
C PRO A 250 32.37 -32.32 -10.63
N ASN A 251 33.39 -31.96 -9.85
CA ASN A 251 33.60 -30.68 -9.19
C ASN A 251 32.66 -30.34 -8.02
N ALA A 252 32.14 -31.34 -7.27
CA ALA A 252 31.56 -31.06 -5.95
C ALA A 252 32.65 -31.08 -4.84
N PRO A 253 32.82 -30.01 -4.03
CA PRO A 253 33.82 -30.00 -2.97
C PRO A 253 33.39 -30.89 -1.79
N HIS A 254 34.30 -31.76 -1.35
CA HIS A 254 34.08 -32.67 -0.22
C HIS A 254 34.46 -32.06 1.15
N THR A 255 35.14 -30.92 1.17
CA THR A 255 35.51 -30.21 2.40
C THR A 255 35.41 -28.70 2.24
N ILE A 256 34.96 -28.00 3.27
CA ILE A 256 35.04 -26.54 3.39
C ILE A 256 36.12 -26.17 4.41
N THR A 257 36.82 -25.05 4.19
CA THR A 257 37.87 -24.55 5.09
C THR A 257 37.47 -23.19 5.65
N TRP A 258 37.41 -23.08 6.98
CA TRP A 258 37.14 -21.84 7.71
C TRP A 258 38.34 -21.46 8.58
N ARG A 259 38.99 -20.33 8.26
CA ARG A 259 40.29 -19.92 8.84
C ARG A 259 41.30 -21.10 8.82
N SER A 260 41.58 -21.71 9.96
CA SER A 260 42.51 -22.85 10.12
C SER A 260 41.82 -24.22 10.28
N ARG A 261 40.48 -24.29 10.21
CA ARG A 261 39.70 -25.53 10.39
C ARG A 261 39.16 -26.01 9.05
N GLN A 262 39.47 -27.26 8.69
CA GLN A 262 38.87 -27.96 7.54
C GLN A 262 37.78 -28.90 8.05
N VAL A 263 36.63 -28.91 7.38
CA VAL A 263 35.42 -29.66 7.77
C VAL A 263 34.90 -30.43 6.56
N ALA A 264 34.51 -31.69 6.75
CA ALA A 264 33.92 -32.51 5.69
C ALA A 264 32.46 -32.09 5.39
N ILE A 265 32.10 -32.06 4.11
CA ILE A 265 30.73 -31.79 3.66
C ILE A 265 30.06 -33.15 3.44
N GLU A 266 29.36 -33.64 4.46
CA GLU A 266 28.64 -34.91 4.42
C GLU A 266 27.31 -34.82 3.65
N ASP A 267 26.72 -33.62 3.56
CA ASP A 267 25.44 -33.39 2.89
C ASP A 267 25.60 -33.07 1.39
N ALA A 268 24.95 -33.86 0.55
CA ALA A 268 25.04 -33.73 -0.91
C ALA A 268 24.35 -32.48 -1.47
N SER A 269 23.36 -31.90 -0.77
CA SER A 269 22.72 -30.64 -1.18
C SER A 269 23.63 -29.44 -0.90
N ILE A 270 24.31 -29.43 0.26
CA ILE A 270 25.33 -28.43 0.60
C ILE A 270 26.48 -28.50 -0.41
N ALA A 271 27.00 -29.70 -0.70
CA ALA A 271 28.08 -29.89 -1.68
C ALA A 271 27.70 -29.38 -3.08
N LEU A 272 26.46 -29.65 -3.54
CA LEU A 272 25.96 -29.16 -4.83
C LEU A 272 25.76 -27.64 -4.86
N ALA A 273 25.31 -27.02 -3.76
CA ALA A 273 25.11 -25.58 -3.69
C ALA A 273 26.44 -24.80 -3.61
N ILE A 274 27.45 -25.35 -2.92
CA ILE A 274 28.81 -24.79 -2.93
C ILE A 274 29.41 -24.95 -4.34
N ALA A 275 29.25 -26.10 -5.00
CA ALA A 275 29.68 -26.28 -6.40
C ALA A 275 29.01 -25.30 -7.38
N SER A 276 27.72 -24.98 -7.17
CA SER A 276 27.00 -23.93 -7.90
C SER A 276 27.65 -22.55 -7.68
N THR A 277 28.05 -22.25 -6.44
CA THR A 277 28.74 -21.01 -6.06
C THR A 277 30.14 -20.93 -6.69
N GLU A 278 30.89 -22.02 -6.72
CA GLU A 278 32.19 -22.10 -7.41
C GLU A 278 32.02 -21.93 -8.93
N ALA A 279 31.00 -22.54 -9.53
CA ALA A 279 30.68 -22.36 -10.95
C ALA A 279 30.18 -20.94 -11.29
N ALA A 280 29.55 -20.22 -10.35
CA ALA A 280 29.18 -18.82 -10.51
C ALA A 280 30.39 -17.89 -10.39
N THR A 281 31.25 -18.10 -9.39
CA THR A 281 32.47 -17.30 -9.18
C THR A 281 33.49 -17.49 -10.30
N ALA A 282 33.60 -18.70 -10.86
CA ALA A 282 34.40 -18.96 -12.07
C ALA A 282 33.93 -18.12 -13.28
N ARG A 283 32.60 -18.03 -13.50
CA ARG A 283 32.01 -17.23 -14.59
C ARG A 283 32.17 -15.72 -14.34
N LEU A 284 32.07 -15.25 -13.09
CA LEU A 284 32.41 -13.88 -12.72
C LEU A 284 33.90 -13.57 -13.00
N ALA A 285 34.80 -14.49 -12.65
CA ALA A 285 36.24 -14.37 -12.91
C ALA A 285 36.60 -14.40 -14.41
N GLU A 286 35.84 -15.13 -15.23
CA GLU A 286 35.97 -15.11 -16.69
C GLU A 286 35.46 -13.80 -17.29
N LYS A 287 34.30 -13.30 -16.85
CA LYS A 287 33.75 -12.00 -17.27
C LYS A 287 34.71 -10.86 -16.96
N LEU A 288 35.37 -10.88 -15.80
CA LEU A 288 36.41 -9.92 -15.39
C LEU A 288 37.73 -10.02 -16.18
N LYS A 289 37.98 -11.12 -16.89
CA LYS A 289 39.13 -11.28 -17.79
C LYS A 289 38.83 -10.86 -19.23
N SER A 290 37.55 -10.69 -19.59
CA SER A 290 37.17 -10.15 -20.90
C SER A 290 37.56 -8.67 -21.00
N SER A 291 38.19 -8.28 -22.12
CA SER A 291 38.82 -6.96 -22.27
C SER A 291 37.83 -5.84 -22.65
N ASP A 292 36.52 -6.05 -22.52
CA ASP A 292 35.50 -5.03 -22.76
C ASP A 292 35.20 -4.22 -21.48
N VAL A 293 34.86 -2.94 -21.67
CA VAL A 293 34.53 -2.03 -20.57
C VAL A 293 33.09 -2.28 -20.11
N VAL A 294 32.91 -3.31 -19.28
CA VAL A 294 31.60 -3.72 -18.73
C VAL A 294 31.03 -2.61 -17.83
N LEU A 295 29.73 -2.30 -17.94
CA LEU A 295 29.11 -1.26 -17.12
C LEU A 295 28.96 -1.72 -15.65
N PRO A 296 29.05 -0.83 -14.65
CA PRO A 296 28.89 -1.19 -13.24
C PRO A 296 27.62 -1.98 -12.91
N LYS A 297 26.50 -1.73 -13.63
CA LYS A 297 25.25 -2.49 -13.50
C LYS A 297 25.35 -3.92 -14.06
N GLU A 298 26.07 -4.10 -15.17
CA GLU A 298 26.31 -5.41 -15.80
C GLU A 298 27.34 -6.24 -15.02
N MET A 299 28.23 -5.57 -14.30
CA MET A 299 29.12 -6.19 -13.31
C MET A 299 28.36 -6.59 -12.05
N ALA A 300 27.53 -5.72 -11.48
CA ALA A 300 26.70 -6.04 -10.31
C ALA A 300 25.76 -7.23 -10.58
N ALA A 301 25.17 -7.31 -11.78
CA ALA A 301 24.37 -8.47 -12.19
C ALA A 301 25.16 -9.80 -12.23
N ALA A 302 26.47 -9.76 -12.47
CA ALA A 302 27.32 -10.97 -12.39
C ALA A 302 27.68 -11.35 -10.94
N TYR A 303 27.68 -10.39 -10.01
CA TYR A 303 27.71 -10.68 -8.57
C TYR A 303 26.36 -11.22 -8.08
N ASP A 304 25.23 -10.79 -8.66
CA ASP A 304 23.91 -11.29 -8.29
C ASP A 304 23.76 -12.80 -8.59
N GLU A 305 24.35 -13.31 -9.68
CA GLU A 305 24.41 -14.77 -9.93
C GLU A 305 25.20 -15.53 -8.84
N VAL A 306 26.29 -14.95 -8.33
CA VAL A 306 27.08 -15.54 -7.23
C VAL A 306 26.31 -15.48 -5.91
N LEU A 307 25.59 -14.38 -5.66
CA LEU A 307 24.78 -14.20 -4.45
C LEU A 307 23.62 -15.17 -4.38
N ILE A 308 22.93 -15.43 -5.50
CA ILE A 308 21.85 -16.43 -5.57
C ILE A 308 22.40 -17.83 -5.21
N ALA A 309 23.49 -18.27 -5.84
CA ALA A 309 24.09 -19.56 -5.54
C ALA A 309 24.63 -19.65 -4.08
N SER A 310 25.15 -18.54 -3.54
CA SER A 310 25.61 -18.46 -2.14
C SER A 310 24.44 -18.56 -1.15
N GLN A 311 23.27 -18.00 -1.50
CA GLN A 311 22.04 -18.08 -0.70
C GLN A 311 21.51 -19.53 -0.68
N ASP A 312 21.47 -20.21 -1.84
CA ASP A 312 21.11 -21.63 -1.92
C ASP A 312 21.99 -22.49 -0.98
N ALA A 313 23.30 -22.20 -0.89
CA ALA A 313 24.22 -22.88 0.02
C ALA A 313 23.99 -22.53 1.50
N ALA A 314 23.65 -21.27 1.81
CA ALA A 314 23.32 -20.85 3.17
C ALA A 314 22.04 -21.52 3.68
N ASP A 315 21.01 -21.61 2.83
CA ASP A 315 19.73 -22.22 3.17
C ASP A 315 19.81 -23.76 3.23
N ALA A 316 20.56 -24.41 2.33
CA ALA A 316 20.85 -25.85 2.43
C ALA A 316 21.58 -26.18 3.75
N THR A 317 22.55 -25.35 4.15
CA THR A 317 23.28 -25.53 5.42
C THR A 317 22.38 -25.30 6.63
N LYS A 318 21.45 -24.34 6.55
CA LYS A 318 20.43 -24.12 7.59
C LYS A 318 19.48 -25.32 7.70
N HIS A 319 18.97 -25.83 6.58
CA HIS A 319 18.06 -26.98 6.53
C HIS A 319 18.65 -28.20 7.23
N ALA A 320 19.90 -28.58 6.90
CA ALA A 320 20.59 -29.71 7.54
C ALA A 320 20.83 -29.51 9.06
N ILE A 321 20.99 -28.25 9.51
CA ILE A 321 21.09 -27.94 10.95
C ILE A 321 19.73 -28.09 11.63
N ASP A 322 18.65 -27.66 11.00
CA ASP A 322 17.31 -27.69 11.59
C ASP A 322 16.73 -29.12 11.57
N GLU A 323 16.98 -29.93 10.54
CA GLU A 323 16.65 -31.38 10.52
C GLU A 323 17.31 -32.13 11.68
N LEU A 324 18.61 -31.91 11.97
CA LEU A 324 19.28 -32.56 13.10
C LEU A 324 18.73 -32.12 14.47
N LYS A 325 18.19 -30.89 14.59
CA LYS A 325 17.49 -30.46 15.82
C LYS A 325 16.15 -31.17 15.96
N GLU A 326 15.41 -31.35 14.87
CA GLU A 326 14.14 -32.09 14.87
C GLU A 326 14.34 -33.59 15.19
N GLU A 327 15.48 -34.18 14.79
CA GLU A 327 15.93 -35.50 15.25
C GLU A 327 16.38 -35.53 16.73
N GLY A 328 16.38 -34.39 17.44
CA GLY A 328 16.74 -34.29 18.86
C GLY A 328 18.25 -34.38 19.14
N VAL A 329 19.10 -34.16 18.12
CA VAL A 329 20.56 -34.26 18.27
C VAL A 329 21.09 -33.09 19.11
N PRO A 330 21.88 -33.34 20.17
CA PRO A 330 22.38 -32.28 21.05
C PRO A 330 23.46 -31.43 20.34
N GLN A 331 23.55 -30.15 20.68
CA GLN A 331 24.52 -29.21 20.08
C GLN A 331 26.00 -29.58 20.30
N SER A 332 26.28 -30.51 21.21
CA SER A 332 27.60 -31.10 21.45
C SER A 332 28.01 -32.19 20.43
N ASP A 333 27.11 -32.61 19.54
CA ASP A 333 27.40 -33.58 18.47
C ASP A 333 28.35 -33.00 17.41
N SER A 334 29.33 -33.79 16.97
CA SER A 334 30.33 -33.37 15.98
C SER A 334 29.73 -33.03 14.61
N ARG A 335 28.58 -33.58 14.24
CA ARG A 335 27.86 -33.26 13.00
C ARG A 335 27.27 -31.85 13.05
N ILE A 336 26.65 -31.48 14.17
CA ILE A 336 26.13 -30.11 14.37
C ILE A 336 27.29 -29.12 14.44
N GLN A 337 28.38 -29.44 15.13
CA GLN A 337 29.57 -28.56 15.19
C GLN A 337 30.19 -28.34 13.80
N SER A 338 30.33 -29.40 12.99
CA SER A 338 30.75 -29.31 11.60
C SER A 338 29.83 -28.38 10.79
N LEU A 339 28.51 -28.59 10.87
CA LEU A 339 27.55 -27.76 10.14
C LEU A 339 27.53 -26.29 10.60
N GLN A 340 27.74 -25.98 11.88
CA GLN A 340 27.87 -24.56 12.31
C GLN A 340 29.14 -23.90 11.74
N ILE A 341 30.26 -24.63 11.60
CA ILE A 341 31.47 -24.11 10.94
C ILE A 341 31.19 -23.88 9.45
N THR A 342 30.55 -24.83 8.76
CA THR A 342 30.09 -24.67 7.37
C THR A 342 29.16 -23.46 7.23
N ARG A 343 28.21 -23.28 8.15
CA ARG A 343 27.27 -22.15 8.17
C ARG A 343 28.01 -20.82 8.28
N THR A 344 28.94 -20.68 9.22
CA THR A 344 29.73 -19.45 9.39
C THR A 344 30.56 -19.16 8.13
N ALA A 345 31.20 -20.18 7.53
CA ALA A 345 31.98 -20.02 6.31
C ALA A 345 31.14 -19.55 5.11
N VAL A 346 30.02 -20.24 4.83
CA VAL A 346 29.12 -19.91 3.71
C VAL A 346 28.47 -18.54 3.90
N ASN A 347 28.01 -18.21 5.11
CA ASN A 347 27.37 -16.90 5.36
C ASN A 347 28.40 -15.75 5.30
N TYR A 348 29.61 -15.92 5.84
CA TYR A 348 30.67 -14.93 5.68
C TYR A 348 31.04 -14.72 4.21
N GLN A 349 31.13 -15.79 3.42
CA GLN A 349 31.41 -15.72 1.99
C GLN A 349 30.29 -15.00 1.23
N MET A 350 29.02 -15.31 1.53
CA MET A 350 27.85 -14.60 0.98
C MET A 350 27.85 -13.11 1.31
N ILE A 351 28.18 -12.74 2.56
CA ILE A 351 28.29 -11.33 2.97
C ILE A 351 29.45 -10.64 2.24
N SER A 352 30.59 -11.32 2.08
CA SER A 352 31.73 -10.81 1.30
C SER A 352 31.37 -10.55 -0.17
N TRP A 353 30.55 -11.41 -0.79
CA TRP A 353 29.99 -11.17 -2.13
C TRP A 353 29.04 -9.97 -2.17
N ARG A 354 28.22 -9.78 -1.14
CA ARG A 354 27.28 -8.65 -1.03
C ARG A 354 28.02 -7.32 -0.91
N ILE A 355 29.10 -7.28 -0.12
CA ILE A 355 30.01 -6.14 -0.01
C ILE A 355 30.72 -5.89 -1.36
N GLY A 356 31.25 -6.93 -2.00
CA GLY A 356 31.87 -6.82 -3.33
C GLY A 356 30.95 -6.22 -4.40
N ARG A 357 29.67 -6.62 -4.42
CA ARG A 357 28.63 -6.04 -5.29
C ARG A 357 28.41 -4.54 -5.01
N ASN A 358 28.27 -4.16 -3.74
CA ASN A 358 28.05 -2.77 -3.36
C ASN A 358 29.25 -1.88 -3.77
N ARG A 359 30.48 -2.39 -3.59
CA ARG A 359 31.71 -1.72 -4.03
C ARG A 359 31.74 -1.48 -5.55
N VAL A 360 31.38 -2.49 -6.35
CA VAL A 360 31.20 -2.36 -7.81
C VAL A 360 30.19 -1.26 -8.17
N LEU A 361 29.08 -1.14 -7.43
CA LEU A 361 28.05 -0.13 -7.65
C LEU A 361 28.49 1.29 -7.21
N SER A 362 29.29 1.42 -6.15
CA SER A 362 29.86 2.70 -5.69
C SER A 362 30.85 3.29 -6.69
N GLY A 363 31.54 2.43 -7.47
CA GLY A 363 32.44 2.80 -8.55
C GLY A 363 33.92 2.87 -8.13
N GLU A 364 34.74 3.53 -8.96
CA GLU A 364 36.19 3.61 -8.78
C GLU A 364 36.60 4.16 -7.39
N HIS A 365 37.64 3.54 -6.81
CA HIS A 365 38.09 3.74 -5.42
C HIS A 365 36.95 3.65 -4.40
N ASP A 366 36.12 2.61 -4.51
CA ASP A 366 34.92 2.35 -3.70
C ASP A 366 33.95 3.56 -3.64
N GLY A 367 33.95 4.37 -4.71
CA GLY A 367 33.14 5.56 -4.85
C GLY A 367 33.73 6.86 -4.27
N ALA A 368 35.00 6.87 -3.86
CA ALA A 368 35.67 8.06 -3.31
C ALA A 368 35.73 9.27 -4.27
N LEU A 369 35.59 9.07 -5.58
CA LEU A 369 35.53 10.15 -6.58
C LEU A 369 34.10 10.66 -6.84
N LEU A 370 33.95 11.96 -7.12
CA LEU A 370 32.66 12.60 -7.41
C LEU A 370 32.24 12.44 -8.88
N ASP A 371 33.14 12.78 -9.81
CA ASP A 371 32.83 12.90 -11.23
C ASP A 371 33.05 11.58 -12.03
N SER A 372 33.18 10.44 -11.34
CA SER A 372 33.17 9.11 -11.96
C SER A 372 31.75 8.73 -12.43
N ALA A 373 31.32 9.37 -13.51
CA ALA A 373 30.14 8.92 -14.25
C ALA A 373 30.37 7.50 -14.80
N PRO A 374 29.35 6.61 -14.77
CA PRO A 374 29.43 5.39 -15.55
C PRO A 374 29.61 5.76 -17.03
N ASN A 375 30.59 5.15 -17.70
CA ASN A 375 30.98 5.48 -19.08
C ASN A 375 29.88 5.09 -20.10
N THR A 376 28.79 5.85 -20.14
CA THR A 376 27.70 5.66 -21.09
C THR A 376 28.11 6.14 -22.48
N THR A 377 28.11 5.19 -23.43
CA THR A 377 28.41 5.34 -24.87
C THR A 377 29.88 5.50 -25.25
N ARG A 378 30.37 4.50 -25.99
CA ARG A 378 31.68 4.42 -26.65
C ARG A 378 31.75 5.38 -27.86
N LYS A 379 31.79 6.69 -27.63
CA LYS A 379 32.11 7.65 -28.72
C LYS A 379 33.52 7.41 -29.25
N SER A 380 33.70 7.57 -30.56
CA SER A 380 34.97 7.31 -31.24
C SER A 380 36.07 8.27 -30.77
N LYS A 381 37.31 7.77 -30.71
CA LYS A 381 38.50 8.52 -30.24
C LYS A 381 38.91 9.72 -31.11
N LYS A 382 38.15 10.07 -32.17
CA LYS A 382 38.39 11.21 -33.06
C LYS A 382 37.80 12.54 -32.57
N ASP A 383 36.72 12.54 -31.80
CA ASP A 383 35.94 13.76 -31.51
C ASP A 383 36.22 14.36 -30.11
N ALA A 384 37.31 13.95 -29.47
CA ALA A 384 37.60 14.23 -28.06
C ALA A 384 37.97 15.70 -27.74
N SER A 385 38.06 16.58 -28.74
CA SER A 385 38.62 17.94 -28.61
C SER A 385 37.61 19.08 -28.51
N LEU A 386 36.31 18.85 -28.74
CA LEU A 386 35.34 19.94 -28.99
C LEU A 386 34.02 19.93 -28.19
N HIS A 387 33.85 19.05 -27.20
CA HIS A 387 32.68 19.08 -26.31
C HIS A 387 33.00 19.72 -24.95
N LYS A 388 32.58 20.97 -24.75
CA LYS A 388 32.55 21.63 -23.44
C LYS A 388 31.67 20.82 -22.49
N ALA A 389 32.18 20.48 -21.30
CA ALA A 389 31.43 19.70 -20.31
C ALA A 389 30.12 20.42 -19.92
N LYS A 390 28.99 19.74 -20.09
CA LYS A 390 27.67 20.28 -19.74
C LYS A 390 27.54 20.28 -18.22
N ILE A 391 27.42 21.46 -17.62
CA ILE A 391 27.42 21.62 -16.15
C ILE A 391 26.18 20.91 -15.58
N GLU A 392 26.38 19.83 -14.82
CA GLU A 392 25.28 19.16 -14.11
C GLU A 392 24.73 20.05 -12.98
N PRO A 393 23.40 20.21 -12.85
CA PRO A 393 22.80 21.03 -11.79
C PRO A 393 23.06 20.42 -10.40
N PRO A 394 23.24 21.24 -9.35
CA PRO A 394 23.70 20.78 -8.04
C PRO A 394 22.79 19.73 -7.40
N GLY A 395 21.45 19.85 -7.54
CA GLY A 395 20.50 18.85 -7.04
C GLY A 395 20.73 17.44 -7.59
N ARG A 396 21.18 17.30 -8.86
CA ARG A 396 21.52 16.00 -9.44
C ARG A 396 22.81 15.41 -8.87
N LYS A 397 23.76 16.27 -8.46
CA LYS A 397 24.98 15.85 -7.74
C LYS A 397 24.64 15.39 -6.32
N VAL A 398 23.76 16.11 -5.61
CA VAL A 398 23.28 15.73 -4.28
C VAL A 398 22.52 14.40 -4.31
N ALA A 399 21.66 14.16 -5.31
CA ALA A 399 20.97 12.87 -5.47
C ALA A 399 21.96 11.70 -5.60
N ARG A 400 22.99 11.83 -6.44
CA ARG A 400 24.04 10.80 -6.64
C ARG A 400 24.92 10.59 -5.39
N LEU A 401 25.05 11.60 -4.53
CA LEU A 401 25.68 11.44 -3.21
C LEU A 401 24.77 10.67 -2.24
N LYS A 402 23.46 10.91 -2.24
CA LYS A 402 22.49 10.11 -1.47
C LYS A 402 22.49 8.63 -1.90
N GLU A 403 22.50 8.36 -3.21
CA GLU A 403 22.63 6.98 -3.76
C GLU A 403 23.87 6.26 -3.21
N LYS A 404 25.03 6.94 -3.14
CA LYS A 404 26.26 6.37 -2.56
C LYS A 404 26.16 6.13 -1.05
N VAL A 405 25.53 7.03 -0.29
CA VAL A 405 25.33 6.85 1.16
C VAL A 405 24.52 5.58 1.45
N VAL A 406 23.45 5.31 0.68
CA VAL A 406 22.66 4.07 0.82
C VAL A 406 23.50 2.81 0.56
N LEU A 407 24.39 2.83 -0.44
CA LEU A 407 25.32 1.71 -0.69
C LEU A 407 26.32 1.50 0.45
N TYR A 408 26.81 2.57 1.09
CA TYR A 408 27.68 2.46 2.25
C TYR A 408 26.93 1.94 3.49
N ASP A 409 25.69 2.39 3.74
CA ASP A 409 24.90 1.92 4.88
C ASP A 409 24.51 0.44 4.76
N ALA A 410 24.11 -0.02 3.58
CA ALA A 410 23.91 -1.45 3.30
C ALA A 410 25.21 -2.27 3.48
N THR A 411 26.38 -1.65 3.27
CA THR A 411 27.70 -2.28 3.46
C THR A 411 28.09 -2.33 4.94
N LEU A 412 27.81 -1.26 5.71
CA LEU A 412 28.05 -1.21 7.16
C LEU A 412 27.14 -2.19 7.91
N GLN A 413 25.84 -2.26 7.57
CA GLN A 413 24.93 -3.27 8.11
C GLN A 413 25.40 -4.70 7.79
N SER A 414 25.91 -4.92 6.56
CA SER A 414 26.48 -6.21 6.17
C SER A 414 27.71 -6.56 7.03
N LEU A 415 28.57 -5.60 7.35
CA LEU A 415 29.74 -5.81 8.22
C LEU A 415 29.36 -6.11 9.68
N GLU A 416 28.32 -5.48 10.22
CA GLU A 416 27.86 -5.75 11.59
C GLU A 416 27.29 -7.18 11.71
N SER A 417 26.53 -7.64 10.71
CA SER A 417 25.97 -9.00 10.67
C SER A 417 27.02 -10.14 10.67
N ILE A 418 28.30 -9.84 10.37
CA ILE A 418 29.40 -10.80 10.48
C ILE A 418 29.69 -11.13 11.96
N LYS A 419 29.54 -10.16 12.87
CA LYS A 419 29.84 -10.32 14.30
C LYS A 419 28.86 -11.27 14.99
N GLU A 420 27.64 -11.38 14.45
CA GLU A 420 26.58 -12.29 14.91
C GLU A 420 26.79 -13.75 14.47
N LEU A 421 27.71 -14.03 13.55
CA LEU A 421 27.90 -15.39 13.01
C LEU A 421 28.52 -16.33 14.07
N PRO A 422 28.10 -17.61 14.11
CA PRO A 422 28.57 -18.58 15.11
C PRO A 422 30.11 -18.67 15.18
N GLY A 423 30.65 -18.32 16.35
CA GLY A 423 32.08 -18.35 16.65
C GLY A 423 32.90 -17.13 16.21
N VAL A 424 32.34 -16.17 15.47
CA VAL A 424 33.08 -14.95 15.06
C VAL A 424 33.40 -14.04 16.24
N ALA A 425 32.50 -13.94 17.22
CA ALA A 425 32.74 -13.19 18.46
C ALA A 425 33.96 -13.70 19.29
N ALA A 426 34.53 -14.86 18.95
CA ALA A 426 35.73 -15.42 19.57
C ALA A 426 37.00 -15.34 18.68
N ASP A 427 36.90 -14.84 17.44
CA ASP A 427 38.05 -14.59 16.55
C ASP A 427 38.42 -13.09 16.63
N GLU A 428 39.24 -12.72 17.61
CA GLU A 428 39.76 -11.35 17.75
C GLU A 428 40.45 -10.82 16.49
N GLY A 429 41.07 -11.70 15.68
CA GLY A 429 41.72 -11.31 14.43
C GLY A 429 40.70 -10.89 13.37
N LEU A 430 39.62 -11.66 13.23
CA LEU A 430 38.48 -11.31 12.39
C LEU A 430 37.76 -10.06 12.87
N LEU A 431 37.51 -9.90 14.16
CA LEU A 431 36.84 -8.71 14.69
C LEU A 431 37.63 -7.43 14.39
N ARG A 432 38.95 -7.42 14.63
CA ARG A 432 39.81 -6.27 14.28
C ARG A 432 39.84 -6.00 12.76
N GLN A 433 39.80 -7.04 11.93
CA GLN A 433 39.69 -6.93 10.46
C GLN A 433 38.34 -6.31 10.04
N VAL A 434 37.23 -6.75 10.63
CA VAL A 434 35.88 -6.19 10.38
C VAL A 434 35.82 -4.73 10.82
N ASP A 435 36.26 -4.39 12.03
CA ASP A 435 36.22 -3.02 12.54
C ASP A 435 37.11 -2.05 11.73
N ALA A 436 38.26 -2.50 11.22
CA ALA A 436 39.07 -1.70 10.29
C ALA A 436 38.35 -1.46 8.95
N THR A 437 37.60 -2.46 8.47
CA THR A 437 36.78 -2.36 7.25
C THR A 437 35.60 -1.40 7.46
N THR A 438 34.94 -1.49 8.62
CA THR A 438 33.86 -0.58 9.05
C THR A 438 34.34 0.86 9.10
N LYS A 439 35.52 1.15 9.67
CA LYS A 439 36.09 2.51 9.71
C LYS A 439 36.39 3.07 8.31
N TYR A 440 36.82 2.24 7.36
CA TYR A 440 37.00 2.65 5.97
C TYR A 440 35.69 3.08 5.30
N PHE A 441 34.62 2.27 5.42
CA PHE A 441 33.33 2.62 4.83
C PHE A 441 32.62 3.79 5.55
N HIS A 442 32.81 3.96 6.87
CA HIS A 442 32.39 5.18 7.57
C HIS A 442 33.09 6.43 7.02
N ALA A 443 34.39 6.36 6.69
CA ALA A 443 35.10 7.48 6.09
C ALA A 443 34.54 7.86 4.69
N LEU A 444 34.17 6.87 3.87
CA LEU A 444 33.51 7.08 2.56
C LEU A 444 32.10 7.68 2.69
N LYS A 445 31.29 7.18 3.64
CA LYS A 445 29.97 7.76 3.98
C LYS A 445 30.11 9.22 4.40
N CYS A 446 30.99 9.51 5.36
CA CYS A 446 31.18 10.86 5.89
C CYS A 446 31.76 11.82 4.84
N LEU A 447 32.65 11.38 3.95
CA LEU A 447 33.11 12.17 2.79
C LEU A 447 31.96 12.53 1.84
N SER A 448 31.05 11.60 1.60
CA SER A 448 29.91 11.81 0.69
C SER A 448 28.91 12.82 1.27
N ILE A 449 28.62 12.73 2.57
CA ILE A 449 27.76 13.69 3.28
C ILE A 449 28.43 15.07 3.39
N ALA A 450 29.74 15.13 3.72
CA ALA A 450 30.51 16.37 3.74
C ALA A 450 30.46 17.10 2.38
N ARG A 451 30.53 16.35 1.28
CA ARG A 451 30.39 16.90 -0.08
C ARG A 451 28.98 17.41 -0.38
N SER A 452 27.91 16.83 0.18
CA SER A 452 26.57 17.43 0.06
C SER A 452 26.46 18.75 0.83
N HIS A 453 27.03 18.88 2.04
CA HIS A 453 27.08 20.19 2.72
C HIS A 453 27.93 21.21 1.95
N SER A 454 29.04 20.79 1.34
CA SER A 454 29.87 21.61 0.44
C SER A 454 29.21 21.95 -0.92
N LEU A 455 28.01 21.44 -1.21
CA LEU A 455 27.18 21.81 -2.38
C LEU A 455 25.95 22.67 -2.00
N VAL A 456 25.76 22.93 -0.70
CA VAL A 456 24.69 23.77 -0.13
C VAL A 456 25.31 24.86 0.76
N ASP A 457 26.56 25.24 0.45
CA ASP A 457 27.36 26.31 1.09
C ASP A 457 27.48 26.23 2.63
N GLN A 458 27.33 25.05 3.22
CA GLN A 458 27.51 24.80 4.65
C GLN A 458 28.97 24.42 4.97
N SER A 459 29.88 25.37 4.78
CA SER A 459 31.34 25.20 4.93
C SER A 459 31.77 24.57 6.27
N SER A 460 31.13 24.95 7.39
CA SER A 460 31.41 24.45 8.73
C SER A 460 31.05 22.97 8.92
N ASN A 461 29.85 22.56 8.48
CA ASN A 461 29.37 21.18 8.56
C ASN A 461 30.22 20.27 7.66
N ALA A 462 30.56 20.74 6.45
CA ALA A 462 31.48 20.06 5.55
C ALA A 462 32.87 19.84 6.18
N LEU A 463 33.43 20.85 6.88
CA LEU A 463 34.70 20.74 7.60
C LEU A 463 34.64 19.71 8.73
N ALA A 464 33.59 19.73 9.57
CA ALA A 464 33.44 18.80 10.69
C ALA A 464 33.38 17.34 10.22
N LEU A 465 32.54 17.05 9.23
CA LEU A 465 32.39 15.71 8.65
C LEU A 465 33.65 15.25 7.91
N THR A 466 34.35 16.16 7.21
CA THR A 466 35.63 15.83 6.55
C THR A 466 36.73 15.52 7.56
N LYS A 467 36.77 16.22 8.71
CA LYS A 467 37.69 15.87 9.81
C LYS A 467 37.37 14.48 10.36
N TYR A 468 36.11 14.20 10.68
CA TYR A 468 35.72 12.88 11.20
C TYR A 468 36.08 11.75 10.22
N ALA A 469 35.77 11.94 8.93
CA ALA A 469 36.17 11.01 7.87
C ALA A 469 37.69 10.78 7.82
N TYR A 470 38.49 11.85 7.91
CA TYR A 470 39.95 11.75 7.98
C TYR A 470 40.42 10.96 9.20
N ASP A 471 39.89 11.25 10.39
CA ASP A 471 40.28 10.56 11.63
C ASP A 471 39.93 9.06 11.61
N GLN A 472 38.83 8.66 10.94
CA GLN A 472 38.51 7.25 10.68
C GLN A 472 39.46 6.63 9.65
N SER A 473 39.81 7.36 8.59
CA SER A 473 40.77 6.87 7.57
C SER A 473 42.15 6.57 8.14
N VAL A 474 42.60 7.35 9.14
CA VAL A 474 43.87 7.13 9.85
C VAL A 474 43.84 5.81 10.63
N GLN A 475 42.74 5.53 11.33
CA GLN A 475 42.60 4.29 12.11
C GLN A 475 42.52 3.05 11.21
N ALA A 476 41.82 3.13 10.08
CA ALA A 476 41.80 2.05 9.09
C ALA A 476 43.20 1.84 8.48
N ALA A 477 43.86 2.91 8.03
CA ALA A 477 45.19 2.83 7.42
C ALA A 477 46.26 2.24 8.36
N ALA A 478 46.19 2.51 9.68
CA ALA A 478 47.09 1.93 10.67
C ALA A 478 46.99 0.39 10.69
N PHE A 479 45.77 -0.16 10.83
CA PHE A 479 45.55 -1.61 10.90
C PHE A 479 46.08 -2.36 9.67
N TYR A 480 45.83 -1.85 8.46
CA TYR A 480 46.29 -2.48 7.22
C TYR A 480 47.79 -2.28 6.94
N SER A 481 48.42 -1.27 7.57
CA SER A 481 49.88 -1.08 7.52
C SER A 481 50.62 -2.01 8.49
N GLU A 482 50.02 -2.35 9.62
CA GLU A 482 50.60 -3.29 10.61
C GLU A 482 50.44 -4.75 10.21
N ASN A 483 49.25 -5.15 9.73
CA ASN A 483 48.92 -6.55 9.47
C ASN A 483 49.18 -7.01 8.02
N GLY A 484 49.55 -6.07 7.13
CA GLY A 484 49.82 -6.35 5.72
C GLY A 484 48.54 -6.72 4.95
N ALA A 485 47.87 -5.72 4.36
CA ALA A 485 46.75 -5.96 3.45
C ALA A 485 47.08 -7.01 2.37
N SER A 486 46.11 -7.87 2.03
CA SER A 486 46.37 -9.03 1.18
C SER A 486 46.93 -8.59 -0.18
N SER A 487 48.00 -9.25 -0.63
CA SER A 487 48.69 -8.93 -1.89
C SER A 487 47.92 -9.39 -3.13
N SER A 488 46.63 -9.72 -2.97
CA SER A 488 45.76 -10.08 -4.08
C SER A 488 45.25 -8.82 -4.79
N ASP A 489 45.96 -8.41 -5.85
CA ASP A 489 45.47 -7.43 -6.82
C ASP A 489 44.40 -8.06 -7.73
N SER A 490 43.39 -8.66 -7.07
CA SER A 490 42.33 -9.43 -7.70
C SER A 490 41.34 -8.48 -8.38
N PRO A 491 40.92 -8.75 -9.62
CA PRO A 491 39.85 -7.97 -10.26
C PRO A 491 38.48 -8.21 -9.60
N ILE A 492 38.38 -9.21 -8.72
CA ILE A 492 37.18 -9.53 -7.94
C ILE A 492 37.21 -8.74 -6.63
N LEU A 493 36.37 -7.71 -6.51
CA LEU A 493 36.13 -7.00 -5.26
C LEU A 493 35.36 -7.90 -4.28
N SER A 494 35.72 -7.83 -3.00
CA SER A 494 35.16 -8.62 -1.89
C SER A 494 35.05 -7.75 -0.63
N ILE A 495 34.96 -8.36 0.57
CA ILE A 495 35.19 -7.67 1.84
C ILE A 495 36.61 -7.08 1.98
N GLU A 496 37.62 -7.62 1.27
CA GLU A 496 39.01 -7.18 1.41
C GLU A 496 39.29 -5.91 0.60
N ILE A 497 39.73 -4.86 1.28
CA ILE A 497 40.00 -3.54 0.71
C ILE A 497 41.46 -3.49 0.25
N ARG A 498 41.72 -2.94 -0.94
CA ARG A 498 43.07 -2.86 -1.51
C ARG A 498 43.85 -1.72 -0.84
N GLN A 499 45.13 -1.94 -0.57
CA GLN A 499 46.02 -0.93 0.02
C GLN A 499 46.07 0.37 -0.80
N THR A 500 45.91 0.27 -2.12
CA THR A 500 45.80 1.40 -3.04
C THR A 500 44.57 2.28 -2.77
N ASP A 501 43.39 1.69 -2.55
CA ASP A 501 42.15 2.42 -2.26
C ASP A 501 42.17 3.07 -0.87
N ILE A 502 42.81 2.41 0.11
CA ILE A 502 43.03 2.95 1.47
C ILE A 502 43.95 4.17 1.41
N GLN A 503 45.10 4.05 0.75
CA GLN A 503 46.07 5.13 0.63
C GLN A 503 45.52 6.30 -0.22
N PHE A 504 44.74 6.01 -1.26
CA PHE A 504 44.03 6.99 -2.06
C PHE A 504 43.02 7.78 -1.22
N LEU A 505 42.12 7.09 -0.50
CA LEU A 505 41.11 7.73 0.35
C LEU A 505 41.76 8.59 1.44
N HIS A 506 42.81 8.11 2.10
CA HIS A 506 43.54 8.88 3.11
C HIS A 506 44.15 10.18 2.52
N ASN A 507 44.81 10.08 1.35
CA ASN A 507 45.39 11.23 0.68
C ASN A 507 44.33 12.24 0.20
N LEU A 508 43.21 11.74 -0.32
CA LEU A 508 42.06 12.55 -0.75
C LEU A 508 41.45 13.31 0.44
N LEU A 509 41.18 12.62 1.54
CA LEU A 509 40.64 13.23 2.77
C LEU A 509 41.60 14.25 3.38
N LYS A 510 42.91 13.98 3.34
CA LYS A 510 43.94 14.93 3.78
C LYS A 510 43.90 16.24 2.98
N GLY A 511 43.65 16.16 1.67
CA GLY A 511 43.48 17.31 0.77
C GLY A 511 42.16 18.05 1.00
N GLU A 512 41.03 17.33 0.99
CA GLU A 512 39.69 17.88 1.26
C GLU A 512 39.62 18.57 2.62
N LEU A 513 40.31 18.04 3.65
CA LEU A 513 40.39 18.66 4.98
C LEU A 513 41.08 20.03 4.95
N GLN A 514 42.17 20.20 4.18
CA GLN A 514 42.79 21.53 4.04
C GLN A 514 41.93 22.46 3.17
N ARG A 515 41.25 21.93 2.14
CA ARG A 515 40.28 22.72 1.33
C ARG A 515 39.15 23.28 2.21
N CYS A 516 38.52 22.44 3.03
CA CYS A 516 37.42 22.87 3.89
C CYS A 516 37.89 23.87 4.96
N ARG A 517 39.10 23.70 5.53
CA ARG A 517 39.71 24.69 6.44
C ARG A 517 39.93 26.04 5.77
N ALA A 518 40.46 26.04 4.54
CA ALA A 518 40.71 27.27 3.79
C ALA A 518 39.39 28.00 3.44
N ILE A 519 38.35 27.26 3.05
CA ILE A 519 37.03 27.84 2.76
C ILE A 519 36.41 28.44 4.03
N VAL A 520 36.39 27.71 5.15
CA VAL A 520 35.87 28.22 6.42
C VAL A 520 36.61 29.48 6.88
N GLU A 521 37.94 29.57 6.72
CA GLU A 521 38.66 30.80 7.06
C GLU A 521 38.40 31.95 6.07
N ILE A 522 38.18 31.66 4.78
CA ILE A 522 37.72 32.67 3.80
C ILE A 522 36.34 33.21 4.19
N ASP A 523 35.41 32.36 4.63
CA ASP A 523 34.08 32.78 5.06
C ASP A 523 34.16 33.57 6.39
N ASN A 524 34.97 33.12 7.37
CA ASN A 524 35.28 33.88 8.58
C ASN A 524 35.84 35.28 8.27
N LEU A 525 36.70 35.41 7.25
CA LEU A 525 37.28 36.69 6.82
C LEU A 525 36.27 37.56 6.07
N ARG A 526 35.38 36.97 5.27
CA ARG A 526 34.27 37.67 4.59
C ARG A 526 33.30 38.27 5.60
N ASP A 527 32.93 37.55 6.65
CA ASP A 527 31.97 38.06 7.64
C ASP A 527 32.59 39.15 8.53
N LYS A 528 33.90 39.05 8.85
CA LYS A 528 34.68 40.17 9.43
C LYS A 528 34.71 41.40 8.51
N ALA A 529 34.75 41.21 7.19
CA ALA A 529 34.72 42.31 6.20
C ALA A 529 33.32 42.94 6.01
N LYS A 530 32.24 42.14 6.07
CA LYS A 530 30.85 42.64 6.08
C LYS A 530 30.59 43.57 7.28
N LEU A 531 31.17 43.25 8.44
CA LEU A 531 31.09 44.07 9.66
C LEU A 531 31.83 45.42 9.57
N THR A 532 32.58 45.70 8.49
CA THR A 532 33.44 46.89 8.36
C THR A 532 33.20 47.75 7.11
N SER A 533 32.18 47.45 6.29
CA SER A 533 31.89 48.23 5.07
C SER A 533 30.40 48.55 4.87
N SER A 534 30.02 49.78 5.22
CA SER A 534 28.74 50.38 4.80
C SER A 534 28.86 51.02 3.41
N GLN A 535 27.85 50.77 2.56
CA GLN A 535 27.64 51.36 1.22
C GLN A 535 28.76 51.16 0.16
N VAL A 536 28.57 50.14 -0.69
CA VAL A 536 28.97 50.16 -2.12
C VAL A 536 27.82 49.56 -2.94
N ASN A 537 27.45 50.18 -4.08
CA ASN A 537 26.35 49.71 -4.93
C ASN A 537 26.73 48.45 -5.72
N THR A 538 25.95 47.37 -5.56
CA THR A 538 26.16 46.09 -6.26
C THR A 538 25.62 46.13 -7.70
N PRO A 539 26.35 45.58 -8.69
CA PRO A 539 25.89 45.46 -10.08
C PRO A 539 24.57 44.69 -10.24
N LEU A 540 23.86 44.95 -11.35
CA LEU A 540 22.51 44.40 -11.59
C LEU A 540 22.47 42.87 -11.75
N VAL A 541 23.57 42.25 -12.17
CA VAL A 541 23.68 40.78 -12.30
C VAL A 541 23.50 40.05 -10.97
N ASP A 542 23.87 40.68 -9.86
CA ASP A 542 23.74 40.12 -8.50
C ASP A 542 22.34 40.38 -7.90
N ARG A 543 21.46 41.10 -8.62
CA ARG A 543 20.10 41.49 -8.19
C ARG A 543 18.98 40.92 -9.05
N LEU A 544 19.25 39.84 -9.78
CA LEU A 544 18.28 39.06 -10.60
C LEU A 544 17.12 38.38 -9.82
N ARG A 545 16.85 38.80 -8.58
CA ARG A 545 15.71 38.37 -7.74
C ARG A 545 14.86 39.52 -7.21
N GLU A 546 15.25 40.77 -7.46
CA GLU A 546 14.46 41.96 -7.17
C GLU A 546 13.70 42.37 -8.44
N TYR A 547 12.39 42.62 -8.31
CA TYR A 547 11.55 43.09 -9.42
C TYR A 547 11.35 44.61 -9.29
N PRO A 548 11.57 45.42 -10.33
CA PRO A 548 11.43 46.87 -10.24
C PRO A 548 9.96 47.29 -10.16
N GLU A 549 9.64 48.22 -9.25
CA GLU A 549 8.26 48.70 -9.03
C GLU A 549 7.69 49.50 -10.22
N ASP A 550 8.55 50.13 -11.03
CA ASP A 550 8.18 50.88 -12.24
C ASP A 550 7.77 49.99 -13.44
N GLY A 551 7.85 48.65 -13.29
CA GLY A 551 7.45 47.68 -14.32
C GLY A 551 8.53 47.32 -15.34
N VAL A 552 8.14 46.52 -16.34
CA VAL A 552 9.02 45.99 -17.39
C VAL A 552 8.37 46.22 -18.76
N ASP A 553 9.16 46.69 -19.72
CA ASP A 553 8.76 46.90 -21.11
C ASP A 553 8.39 45.56 -21.79
N LEU A 554 7.29 45.57 -22.56
CA LEU A 554 6.68 44.40 -23.19
C LEU A 554 6.74 44.42 -24.73
N GLU A 555 7.39 45.42 -25.35
CA GLU A 555 7.39 45.55 -26.83
C GLU A 555 8.08 44.40 -27.59
N ASN A 556 8.76 43.46 -26.93
CA ASN A 556 9.43 42.32 -27.56
C ASN A 556 9.23 40.98 -26.82
N LEU A 557 8.04 40.37 -26.99
CA LEU A 557 7.77 38.97 -26.66
C LEU A 557 7.27 38.21 -27.89
N VAL A 558 7.72 36.95 -28.05
CA VAL A 558 7.48 36.12 -29.25
C VAL A 558 6.42 35.06 -28.98
N ASP A 559 5.43 34.96 -29.88
CA ASP A 559 4.31 34.02 -29.78
C ASP A 559 4.69 32.57 -30.11
N TYR A 560 4.18 31.63 -29.28
CA TYR A 560 4.25 30.17 -29.47
C TYR A 560 3.17 29.52 -28.58
N PRO A 561 2.35 28.53 -29.01
CA PRO A 561 2.56 27.53 -30.07
C PRO A 561 1.34 27.33 -31.03
N PRO A 562 1.34 26.30 -31.89
CA PRO A 562 0.12 25.78 -32.51
C PRO A 562 -0.22 24.30 -32.20
N ARG A 563 -1.22 24.10 -31.34
CA ARG A 563 -2.33 23.11 -31.40
C ARG A 563 -2.04 21.59 -31.53
N ILE A 564 -2.60 20.82 -30.60
CA ILE A 564 -2.69 19.34 -30.61
C ILE A 564 -4.08 18.89 -31.11
N GLN A 565 -4.18 17.75 -31.80
CA GLN A 565 -5.43 17.03 -32.09
C GLN A 565 -5.29 15.53 -31.72
N PRO A 566 -6.39 14.84 -31.34
CA PRO A 566 -6.35 13.42 -30.98
C PRO A 566 -6.41 12.49 -32.20
N ILE A 567 -5.69 11.36 -32.13
CA ILE A 567 -5.71 10.26 -33.12
C ILE A 567 -5.96 8.94 -32.38
N PRO A 568 -6.89 8.07 -32.84
CA PRO A 568 -7.13 6.77 -32.21
C PRO A 568 -5.97 5.79 -32.45
N VAL A 569 -5.46 5.19 -31.38
CA VAL A 569 -4.20 4.43 -31.40
C VAL A 569 -4.40 2.99 -31.89
N LYS A 570 -3.62 2.60 -32.90
CA LYS A 570 -3.18 1.20 -33.12
C LYS A 570 -1.74 1.05 -32.59
N PRO A 571 -1.26 -0.18 -32.30
CA PRO A 571 0.09 -0.40 -31.78
C PRO A 571 1.16 0.30 -32.62
N LEU A 572 2.08 1.01 -31.95
CA LEU A 572 3.14 1.79 -32.57
C LEU A 572 4.11 0.87 -33.32
N PHE A 573 4.23 1.09 -34.62
CA PHE A 573 5.23 0.45 -35.48
C PHE A 573 5.95 1.56 -36.24
N PHE A 574 7.23 1.77 -35.93
CA PHE A 574 8.02 2.86 -36.52
C PHE A 574 8.66 2.40 -37.82
N ASP A 575 8.45 3.13 -38.92
CA ASP A 575 9.20 2.93 -40.15
C ASP A 575 10.61 3.51 -39.99
N VAL A 576 11.53 2.67 -39.53
CA VAL A 576 12.92 3.05 -39.30
C VAL A 576 13.65 3.37 -40.60
N ALA A 577 13.15 2.93 -41.77
CA ALA A 577 13.78 3.19 -43.07
C ALA A 577 13.77 4.69 -43.42
N TRP A 578 12.78 5.45 -42.95
CA TRP A 578 12.69 6.90 -43.15
C TRP A 578 13.92 7.65 -42.60
N ASN A 579 14.55 7.14 -41.54
CA ASN A 579 15.73 7.74 -40.93
C ASN A 579 17.03 7.57 -41.75
N TYR A 580 16.97 6.85 -42.88
CA TYR A 580 18.12 6.57 -43.76
C TYR A 580 17.98 7.19 -45.17
N ILE A 581 17.00 8.08 -45.38
CA ILE A 581 16.78 8.78 -46.66
C ILE A 581 17.44 10.17 -46.59
N GLU A 582 18.71 10.27 -46.97
CA GLU A 582 19.40 11.56 -47.17
C GLU A 582 19.15 12.12 -48.58
N TYR A 583 18.76 13.39 -48.68
CA TYR A 583 18.72 14.13 -49.94
C TYR A 583 20.00 14.96 -50.13
N PRO A 584 20.73 14.80 -51.26
CA PRO A 584 22.05 15.40 -51.43
C PRO A 584 21.99 16.91 -51.75
N GLY A 585 22.17 17.73 -50.72
CA GLY A 585 22.90 18.99 -50.82
C GLY A 585 22.09 20.29 -50.90
N LYS A 586 22.20 21.10 -49.83
CA LYS A 586 22.59 22.52 -49.90
C LYS A 586 23.08 23.01 -48.53
N ALA A 587 24.11 23.84 -48.52
CA ALA A 587 24.65 24.48 -47.32
C ALA A 587 23.82 25.73 -46.94
N PRO A 588 23.79 26.14 -45.66
CA PRO A 588 23.03 27.31 -45.23
C PRO A 588 23.67 28.64 -45.70
N ALA A 589 22.83 29.63 -45.99
CA ALA A 589 23.23 31.00 -46.32
C ALA A 589 22.59 32.00 -45.34
N ALA A 590 23.15 33.20 -45.27
CA ALA A 590 22.77 34.27 -44.34
C ALA A 590 21.43 34.96 -44.71
N PRO A 591 20.75 35.65 -43.76
CA PRO A 591 19.43 36.23 -43.98
C PRO A 591 19.46 37.55 -44.78
N ALA A 592 18.32 37.90 -45.36
CA ALA A 592 18.02 39.16 -46.04
C ALA A 592 16.56 39.59 -45.77
N GLU A 593 16.22 40.83 -46.10
CA GLU A 593 15.05 41.56 -45.57
C GLU A 593 13.84 41.65 -46.54
N LEU A 594 12.65 41.88 -45.95
CA LEU A 594 11.47 42.66 -46.41
C LEU A 594 10.89 42.52 -47.86
N GLU A 595 9.56 42.36 -47.94
CA GLU A 595 8.63 43.21 -48.75
C GLU A 595 7.14 42.88 -48.42
N GLU A 596 6.17 43.72 -48.83
CA GLU A 596 4.76 43.75 -48.32
C GLU A 596 3.64 43.52 -49.39
N GLU A 597 2.48 42.99 -48.94
CA GLU A 597 1.10 43.20 -49.51
C GLU A 597 0.84 42.73 -50.99
N PRO A 598 -0.41 42.74 -51.57
CA PRO A 598 -1.68 43.30 -51.06
C PRO A 598 -2.99 42.44 -51.12
N THR A 599 -3.96 42.88 -50.29
CA THR A 599 -5.44 42.75 -50.25
C THR A 599 -6.29 42.07 -51.37
N GLN A 600 -7.45 41.46 -51.00
CA GLN A 600 -8.82 41.81 -51.50
C GLN A 600 -10.03 41.02 -50.88
N ASN A 601 -11.06 41.77 -50.43
CA ASN A 601 -12.56 41.59 -50.41
C ASN A 601 -13.20 40.16 -50.39
N ALA A 602 -14.11 39.79 -49.46
CA ALA A 602 -15.55 40.18 -49.27
C ALA A 602 -16.52 39.68 -50.40
N GLU A 603 -17.75 39.16 -50.21
CA GLU A 603 -18.83 39.31 -49.20
C GLU A 603 -19.73 37.99 -49.08
N PRO A 604 -20.95 37.90 -48.44
CA PRO A 604 -21.36 36.66 -47.71
C PRO A 604 -22.76 36.03 -48.11
N PRO A 605 -23.68 35.48 -47.26
CA PRO A 605 -24.25 34.13 -47.50
C PRO A 605 -25.80 34.01 -47.68
N LYS A 606 -26.30 32.93 -48.32
CA LYS A 606 -27.76 32.64 -48.48
C LYS A 606 -28.18 31.16 -48.27
N LYS A 607 -29.49 30.95 -48.06
CA LYS A 607 -30.16 29.78 -47.42
C LYS A 607 -30.98 28.88 -48.40
N ARG A 608 -31.38 27.68 -47.92
CA ARG A 608 -32.60 26.84 -48.22
C ARG A 608 -32.52 25.61 -49.17
N GLY A 609 -33.39 24.62 -48.88
CA GLY A 609 -33.74 23.42 -49.70
C GLY A 609 -33.08 22.11 -49.18
N TRP A 610 -33.71 20.96 -48.85
CA TRP A 610 -35.05 20.32 -49.03
C TRP A 610 -35.20 19.30 -50.19
N PHE A 611 -35.06 18.00 -49.87
CA PHE A 611 -35.49 16.75 -50.58
C PHE A 611 -34.93 16.40 -51.99
N GLY A 612 -34.90 15.07 -52.27
CA GLY A 612 -34.43 14.43 -53.52
C GLY A 612 -33.27 13.45 -53.23
N PHE A 613 -33.41 12.11 -53.14
CA PHE A 613 -33.96 11.08 -54.03
C PHE A 613 -33.32 11.04 -55.44
N GLY A 614 -32.60 9.95 -55.76
CA GLY A 614 -32.08 9.66 -57.10
C GLY A 614 -31.07 8.49 -57.15
N ARG A 615 -31.49 7.34 -57.70
CA ARG A 615 -30.61 6.23 -58.16
C ARG A 615 -30.54 6.23 -59.69
N LEU A 616 -29.42 5.79 -60.25
CA LEU A 616 -29.27 5.00 -61.50
C LEU A 616 -27.98 4.16 -61.30
N ASN A 617 -27.82 2.87 -61.63
CA ASN A 617 -28.18 2.05 -62.81
C ASN A 617 -27.42 2.51 -64.08
N LEU A 618 -26.95 1.63 -65.00
CA LEU A 618 -27.27 0.22 -65.31
C LEU A 618 -25.99 -0.51 -65.85
N LEU A 619 -25.85 -1.85 -65.80
CA LEU A 619 -26.08 -2.86 -66.88
C LEU A 619 -25.73 -4.26 -66.27
N VAL A 620 -26.60 -5.30 -66.28
CA VAL A 620 -27.00 -6.24 -67.38
C VAL A 620 -25.89 -7.29 -67.66
N MET A 621 -26.13 -8.62 -67.69
CA MET A 621 -27.20 -9.38 -68.39
C MET A 621 -27.49 -10.80 -67.82
N ASP A 622 -28.77 -11.22 -67.89
CA ASP A 622 -29.45 -12.54 -68.11
C ASP A 622 -28.79 -13.89 -67.71
N ASP A 623 -29.50 -14.95 -67.24
CA ASP A 623 -30.96 -15.17 -66.99
C ASP A 623 -31.18 -16.13 -65.76
N HIS A 624 -32.17 -17.03 -65.54
CA HIS A 624 -33.27 -17.69 -66.32
C HIS A 624 -34.41 -18.20 -65.35
N GLU A 625 -35.25 -19.14 -65.80
CA GLU A 625 -36.50 -19.66 -65.19
C GLU A 625 -36.32 -20.78 -64.11
N ASP A 626 -37.30 -21.21 -63.28
CA ASP A 626 -38.71 -21.55 -63.60
C ASP A 626 -39.77 -21.54 -62.44
N SER A 627 -41.04 -21.46 -62.86
CA SER A 627 -42.42 -21.46 -62.25
C SER A 627 -42.80 -21.74 -60.76
N GLU A 628 -43.56 -20.78 -60.18
CA GLU A 628 -44.93 -20.78 -59.52
C GLU A 628 -45.87 -22.04 -59.41
N PRO A 629 -47.12 -22.02 -58.80
CA PRO A 629 -47.74 -21.24 -57.67
C PRO A 629 -48.84 -21.98 -56.78
N MET A 630 -49.60 -21.21 -55.95
CA MET A 630 -51.05 -21.28 -55.60
C MET A 630 -51.69 -22.00 -54.35
N ILE A 631 -52.31 -21.16 -53.49
CA ILE A 631 -53.68 -21.17 -52.86
C ILE A 631 -54.27 -22.40 -52.10
N SER A 632 -54.81 -22.14 -50.88
CA SER A 632 -56.04 -22.77 -50.34
C SER A 632 -56.69 -21.96 -49.19
N GLU A 633 -58.03 -21.92 -49.10
CA GLU A 633 -58.82 -21.25 -48.03
C GLU A 633 -59.52 -22.25 -47.09
N ARG A 634 -59.80 -21.88 -45.81
CA ARG A 634 -61.18 -21.71 -45.28
C ARG A 634 -61.32 -21.49 -43.75
N ASN A 635 -62.17 -20.50 -43.44
CA ASN A 635 -63.03 -20.30 -42.26
C ASN A 635 -63.27 -21.46 -41.24
N ARG A 636 -63.30 -21.13 -39.94
CA ARG A 636 -64.57 -21.25 -39.15
C ARG A 636 -64.70 -20.44 -37.82
N GLN A 637 -65.68 -19.54 -37.82
CA GLN A 637 -66.62 -19.11 -36.74
C GLN A 637 -66.15 -18.61 -35.34
N ARG A 638 -66.88 -17.57 -34.88
CA ARG A 638 -66.79 -16.91 -33.56
C ARG A 638 -67.58 -17.66 -32.46
N ARG A 639 -67.26 -17.39 -31.19
CA ARG A 639 -68.22 -17.42 -30.06
C ARG A 639 -68.29 -16.05 -29.40
N THR A 640 -69.46 -15.67 -28.92
CA THR A 640 -69.77 -14.34 -28.35
C THR A 640 -69.85 -14.39 -26.82
N ILE A 641 -69.41 -13.32 -26.15
CA ILE A 641 -69.50 -13.13 -24.69
C ILE A 641 -70.54 -12.02 -24.42
N PRO A 642 -71.46 -12.16 -23.45
CA PRO A 642 -72.56 -11.22 -23.24
C PRO A 642 -72.14 -9.91 -22.55
N SER A 643 -72.76 -8.79 -22.96
CA SER A 643 -72.30 -7.44 -22.64
C SER A 643 -72.38 -7.01 -21.16
N TRP A 644 -73.06 -7.76 -20.28
CA TRP A 644 -73.16 -7.40 -18.86
C TRP A 644 -71.82 -7.47 -18.12
N LEU A 645 -70.90 -8.34 -18.58
CA LEU A 645 -69.53 -8.41 -18.06
C LEU A 645 -68.75 -7.11 -18.28
N TYR A 646 -68.97 -6.41 -19.40
CA TYR A 646 -68.33 -5.11 -19.64
C TYR A 646 -68.89 -4.02 -18.72
N VAL A 647 -70.19 -4.01 -18.44
CA VAL A 647 -70.82 -3.01 -17.55
C VAL A 647 -70.27 -3.13 -16.12
N ALA A 648 -70.14 -4.37 -15.60
CA ALA A 648 -69.53 -4.61 -14.30
C ALA A 648 -68.05 -4.17 -14.26
N LEU A 649 -67.29 -4.47 -15.33
CA LEU A 649 -65.87 -4.13 -15.40
C LEU A 649 -65.65 -2.61 -15.51
N TYR A 650 -66.47 -1.89 -16.27
CA TYR A 650 -66.46 -0.43 -16.32
C TYR A 650 -66.90 0.22 -14.99
N ALA A 651 -67.90 -0.33 -14.29
CA ALA A 651 -68.32 0.18 -12.98
C ALA A 651 -67.19 0.07 -11.95
N CYS A 652 -66.52 -1.09 -11.88
CA CYS A 652 -65.33 -1.26 -11.04
C CYS A 652 -64.20 -0.30 -11.44
N LEU A 653 -63.95 -0.11 -12.74
CA LEU A 653 -62.94 0.84 -13.23
C LEU A 653 -63.26 2.29 -12.79
N TYR A 654 -64.52 2.70 -12.87
CA TYR A 654 -64.96 4.06 -12.53
C TYR A 654 -64.85 4.35 -11.03
N ILE A 655 -65.17 3.37 -10.18
CA ILE A 655 -64.96 3.46 -8.72
C ILE A 655 -63.47 3.57 -8.40
N LEU A 656 -62.61 2.81 -9.08
CA LEU A 656 -61.15 2.85 -8.92
C LEU A 656 -60.56 4.20 -9.39
N ILE A 657 -61.07 4.76 -10.48
CA ILE A 657 -60.71 6.10 -10.99
C ILE A 657 -61.15 7.21 -10.02
N LEU A 658 -62.35 7.10 -9.42
CA LEU A 658 -62.80 8.07 -8.40
C LEU A 658 -61.96 7.98 -7.11
N ALA A 659 -61.63 6.77 -6.65
CA ALA A 659 -60.75 6.58 -5.50
C ALA A 659 -59.34 7.15 -5.74
N LEU A 660 -58.75 6.89 -6.91
CA LEU A 660 -57.49 7.50 -7.34
C LEU A 660 -57.59 9.02 -7.48
N GLY A 661 -58.69 9.54 -8.02
CA GLY A 661 -58.91 10.98 -8.19
C GLY A 661 -58.96 11.73 -6.86
N VAL A 662 -59.64 11.19 -5.86
CA VAL A 662 -59.68 11.78 -4.51
C VAL A 662 -58.32 11.67 -3.81
N ALA A 663 -57.61 10.54 -3.96
CA ALA A 663 -56.27 10.36 -3.40
C ALA A 663 -55.22 11.30 -4.03
N LEU A 664 -55.31 11.56 -5.34
CA LEU A 664 -54.43 12.48 -6.05
C LEU A 664 -54.80 13.96 -5.80
N GLY A 665 -56.08 14.26 -5.54
CA GLY A 665 -56.60 15.62 -5.36
C GLY A 665 -56.06 16.38 -4.14
N PHE A 666 -55.58 15.66 -3.11
CA PHE A 666 -54.98 16.25 -1.90
C PHE A 666 -53.44 16.15 -1.85
N GLY A 667 -52.79 15.54 -2.84
CA GLY A 667 -51.37 15.15 -2.78
C GLY A 667 -50.38 15.94 -3.64
N LEU A 668 -50.81 16.92 -4.44
CA LEU A 668 -49.95 17.56 -5.46
C LEU A 668 -49.91 19.10 -5.39
N GLY A 669 -49.32 19.61 -4.30
CA GLY A 669 -48.79 20.97 -4.22
C GLY A 669 -47.26 20.98 -4.27
N ARG A 670 -46.68 21.39 -5.42
CA ARG A 670 -45.22 21.49 -5.69
C ARG A 670 -44.43 20.17 -5.80
N TYR A 671 -44.53 19.51 -6.96
CA TYR A 671 -43.36 18.88 -7.59
C TYR A 671 -43.30 19.33 -9.05
N ARG A 672 -42.13 19.85 -9.48
CA ARG A 672 -41.91 20.36 -10.84
C ARG A 672 -40.80 19.54 -11.50
N THR A 673 -41.17 18.39 -12.06
CA THR A 673 -40.22 17.44 -12.63
C THR A 673 -39.52 18.01 -13.86
N ILE A 674 -38.28 18.46 -13.69
CA ILE A 674 -37.38 18.75 -14.81
C ILE A 674 -36.89 17.41 -15.37
N LEU A 675 -37.04 17.21 -16.67
CA LEU A 675 -36.54 16.03 -17.39
C LEU A 675 -35.02 16.10 -17.50
N TYR A 676 -34.31 15.53 -16.51
CA TYR A 676 -32.87 15.31 -16.62
C TYR A 676 -32.58 14.07 -17.45
N HIS A 677 -31.84 14.24 -18.56
CA HIS A 677 -31.15 13.12 -19.19
C HIS A 677 -30.06 12.60 -18.24
N PRO A 678 -29.89 11.28 -18.11
CA PRO A 678 -28.81 10.71 -17.29
C PRO A 678 -27.47 10.84 -18.02
N THR A 679 -26.84 12.01 -17.90
CA THR A 679 -25.43 12.19 -18.28
C THR A 679 -24.57 11.34 -17.36
N THR A 680 -24.12 10.19 -17.87
CA THR A 680 -23.09 9.38 -17.22
C THR A 680 -21.78 10.15 -17.21
N ALA A 681 -21.52 10.86 -16.12
CA ALA A 681 -20.21 11.43 -15.85
C ALA A 681 -19.21 10.30 -15.58
N GLN A 682 -18.48 9.90 -16.61
CA GLN A 682 -17.15 9.34 -16.40
C GLN A 682 -16.30 10.48 -15.85
N THR A 683 -15.96 10.43 -14.57
CA THR A 683 -15.01 11.37 -13.94
C THR A 683 -13.60 11.00 -14.38
N ASP A 684 -13.30 11.33 -15.63
CA ASP A 684 -11.94 11.52 -16.11
C ASP A 684 -11.32 12.67 -15.30
N TYR A 685 -10.20 12.41 -14.62
CA TYR A 685 -9.54 13.40 -13.77
C TYR A 685 -8.76 14.48 -14.55
N SER A 686 -8.77 14.43 -15.89
CA SER A 686 -8.24 15.49 -16.76
C SER A 686 -9.13 16.75 -16.82
N GLY A 687 -9.30 17.41 -15.67
CA GLY A 687 -9.64 18.84 -15.60
C GLY A 687 -11.10 19.22 -15.83
N ARG A 688 -12.02 18.70 -15.00
CA ARG A 688 -13.35 19.31 -14.80
C ARG A 688 -13.60 19.63 -13.32
N HIS A 689 -14.49 20.61 -13.10
CA HIS A 689 -14.42 21.48 -11.93
C HIS A 689 -14.84 20.83 -10.61
N TYR A 690 -14.27 21.36 -9.51
CA TYR A 690 -14.87 21.29 -8.19
C TYR A 690 -16.21 22.04 -8.24
N VAL A 691 -17.32 21.35 -7.93
CA VAL A 691 -18.66 21.93 -7.91
C VAL A 691 -19.22 21.81 -6.51
N VAL A 692 -19.30 22.94 -5.82
CA VAL A 692 -20.08 23.06 -4.58
C VAL A 692 -21.57 22.98 -4.94
N PRO A 693 -22.40 22.22 -4.20
CA PRO A 693 -23.85 22.22 -4.41
C PRO A 693 -24.46 23.63 -4.32
N ASP A 694 -25.22 24.03 -5.34
CA ASP A 694 -25.91 25.32 -5.33
C ASP A 694 -26.98 25.36 -4.22
N GLY A 695 -27.01 26.46 -3.46
CA GLY A 695 -28.06 26.73 -2.46
C GLY A 695 -27.84 26.13 -1.07
N LEU A 696 -26.61 25.74 -0.71
CA LEU A 696 -26.25 25.46 0.69
C LEU A 696 -26.42 26.69 1.59
N ASP A 697 -26.93 26.48 2.80
CA ASP A 697 -26.99 27.53 3.84
C ASP A 697 -25.59 27.99 4.25
N VAL A 698 -25.45 29.26 4.61
CA VAL A 698 -24.19 29.87 5.04
C VAL A 698 -24.20 30.09 6.56
N VAL A 699 -23.31 29.39 7.27
CA VAL A 699 -23.10 29.58 8.71
C VAL A 699 -22.07 30.71 8.92
N ALA A 700 -22.40 31.67 9.79
CA ALA A 700 -21.47 32.73 10.18
C ALA A 700 -20.41 32.18 11.16
N PRO A 701 -19.14 32.65 11.14
CA PRO A 701 -18.09 32.14 12.04
C PRO A 701 -18.49 32.16 13.52
N GLY A 702 -19.13 33.22 14.00
CA GLY A 702 -19.65 33.34 15.37
C GLY A 702 -20.89 32.48 15.70
N GLN A 703 -21.36 31.63 14.76
CA GLN A 703 -22.39 30.62 14.98
C GLN A 703 -21.85 29.18 14.85
N LEU A 704 -20.65 29.02 14.25
CA LEU A 704 -20.03 27.73 13.97
C LEU A 704 -19.51 27.02 15.23
N VAL A 705 -19.15 27.79 16.25
CA VAL A 705 -18.51 27.32 17.49
C VAL A 705 -19.35 27.81 18.67
N ASN A 706 -19.68 26.93 19.63
CA ASN A 706 -20.28 27.37 20.90
C ASN A 706 -19.22 27.44 22.00
N THR A 707 -18.85 28.66 22.40
CA THR A 707 -17.92 28.89 23.50
C THR A 707 -18.50 28.47 24.85
N GLU A 708 -19.82 28.59 25.09
CA GLU A 708 -20.43 28.20 26.38
C GLU A 708 -20.27 26.70 26.70
N GLU A 709 -20.35 25.85 25.67
CA GLU A 709 -20.12 24.40 25.79
C GLU A 709 -18.63 24.06 25.87
N LEU A 710 -17.75 24.79 25.16
CA LEU A 710 -16.30 24.54 25.19
C LEU A 710 -15.60 25.10 26.44
N ASP A 711 -16.11 26.18 27.04
CA ASP A 711 -15.73 26.68 28.36
C ASP A 711 -16.43 25.93 29.52
N LEU A 712 -17.13 24.81 29.23
CA LEU A 712 -17.89 23.98 30.20
C LEU A 712 -18.85 24.76 31.12
N ASN A 713 -19.28 25.94 30.71
CA ASN A 713 -20.14 26.84 31.49
C ASN A 713 -21.64 26.50 31.30
N THR A 714 -21.95 25.20 31.31
CA THR A 714 -23.29 24.63 31.04
C THR A 714 -24.22 24.67 32.25
N GLY A 715 -23.69 24.96 33.44
CA GLY A 715 -24.41 24.84 34.71
C GLY A 715 -24.68 23.38 35.12
N PHE A 716 -23.90 22.43 34.60
CA PHE A 716 -24.04 21.01 34.90
C PHE A 716 -23.87 20.68 36.39
N VAL A 717 -24.62 19.68 36.85
CA VAL A 717 -24.58 19.22 38.25
C VAL A 717 -23.95 17.83 38.32
N VAL A 718 -22.70 17.79 38.80
CA VAL A 718 -22.00 16.55 39.13
C VAL A 718 -22.74 15.82 40.24
N SER A 719 -23.11 14.56 40.03
CA SER A 719 -23.86 13.77 41.01
C SER A 719 -23.83 12.28 40.71
N SER A 720 -23.70 11.44 41.73
CA SER A 720 -23.78 9.96 41.64
C SER A 720 -25.18 9.41 41.32
N ARG A 721 -26.17 10.28 41.03
CA ARG A 721 -27.52 9.89 40.64
C ARG A 721 -27.61 9.78 39.11
N SER A 722 -27.59 8.54 38.64
CA SER A 722 -27.94 8.14 37.26
C SER A 722 -29.22 8.80 36.74
N ARG A 723 -29.17 9.29 35.50
CA ARG A 723 -30.24 9.89 34.70
C ARG A 723 -30.06 9.50 33.23
N ILE A 724 -31.12 9.67 32.44
CA ILE A 724 -30.99 9.68 30.97
C ILE A 724 -30.59 11.10 30.54
N ARG A 725 -29.56 11.22 29.71
CA ARG A 725 -29.13 12.46 29.03
C ARG A 725 -29.48 12.34 27.56
N GLU A 726 -30.37 13.20 27.08
CA GLU A 726 -30.97 13.08 25.75
C GLU A 726 -30.55 14.24 24.84
N TYR A 727 -29.93 13.91 23.71
CA TYR A 727 -29.38 14.84 22.73
C TYR A 727 -29.97 14.60 21.35
N VAL A 728 -30.00 15.65 20.51
CA VAL A 728 -30.46 15.56 19.11
C VAL A 728 -29.40 16.16 18.20
N PHE A 729 -28.88 15.37 17.26
CA PHE A 729 -27.87 15.78 16.28
C PHE A 729 -28.50 15.79 14.89
N ASN A 730 -28.80 16.98 14.37
CA ASN A 730 -29.23 17.18 12.99
C ASN A 730 -27.98 17.38 12.13
N ILE A 731 -27.65 16.40 11.30
CA ILE A 731 -26.43 16.40 10.48
C ILE A 731 -26.73 17.05 9.13
N THR A 732 -26.12 18.20 8.87
CA THR A 732 -26.39 19.05 7.70
C THR A 732 -25.12 19.40 6.94
N LEU A 733 -25.21 19.52 5.61
CA LEU A 733 -24.16 20.10 4.78
C LEU A 733 -24.41 21.62 4.65
N ALA A 734 -23.41 22.44 4.99
CA ALA A 734 -23.51 23.90 4.93
C ALA A 734 -22.17 24.54 4.53
N LEU A 735 -22.18 25.84 4.23
CA LEU A 735 -20.99 26.63 3.93
C LEU A 735 -20.50 27.38 5.17
N ALA A 736 -19.28 27.10 5.59
CA ALA A 736 -18.63 27.71 6.75
C ALA A 736 -17.18 28.13 6.43
N ALA A 737 -16.54 28.86 7.33
CA ALA A 737 -15.19 29.42 7.12
C ALA A 737 -14.37 29.42 8.44
N PRO A 738 -13.93 28.24 8.92
CA PRO A 738 -13.33 28.08 10.26
C PRO A 738 -11.99 28.81 10.43
N ASP A 739 -11.15 28.82 9.39
CA ASP A 739 -9.92 29.63 9.31
C ASP A 739 -10.08 30.90 8.47
N GLY A 740 -11.32 31.24 8.09
CA GLY A 740 -11.64 32.30 7.15
C GLY A 740 -11.74 31.85 5.69
N PHE A 741 -11.31 30.65 5.28
CA PHE A 741 -11.55 30.14 3.93
C PHE A 741 -12.92 29.45 3.84
N ARG A 742 -13.79 29.90 2.92
CA ARG A 742 -15.14 29.35 2.78
C ARG A 742 -15.15 27.98 2.09
N LYS A 743 -15.47 26.92 2.85
CA LYS A 743 -15.64 25.54 2.37
C LYS A 743 -17.03 24.96 2.71
N PRO A 744 -17.50 23.91 1.99
CA PRO A 744 -18.58 23.05 2.48
C PRO A 744 -18.11 22.27 3.71
N MET A 745 -18.95 22.18 4.74
CA MET A 745 -18.70 21.44 5.98
C MET A 745 -19.91 20.59 6.36
N ILE A 746 -19.64 19.44 6.96
CA ILE A 746 -20.64 18.55 7.58
C ILE A 746 -20.75 18.95 9.05
N LEU A 747 -21.89 19.53 9.42
CA LEU A 747 -22.09 20.15 10.73
C LEU A 747 -23.18 19.42 11.52
N ALA A 748 -22.97 19.24 12.82
CA ALA A 748 -24.02 18.81 13.74
C ALA A 748 -24.71 20.04 14.34
N ASN A 749 -26.01 20.19 14.11
CA ASN A 749 -26.79 21.37 14.52
C ASN A 749 -26.19 22.72 14.04
N GLY A 750 -25.51 22.72 12.89
CA GLY A 750 -24.84 23.91 12.34
C GLY A 750 -23.50 24.27 12.99
N ARG A 751 -22.90 23.39 13.80
CA ARG A 751 -21.65 23.64 14.53
C ARG A 751 -20.52 22.64 14.19
N SER A 752 -19.28 23.10 14.36
CA SER A 752 -18.01 22.34 14.25
C SER A 752 -16.92 23.06 15.07
N PRO A 753 -16.49 22.56 16.26
CA PRO A 753 -16.95 21.34 16.91
C PRO A 753 -18.46 21.33 17.16
N GLY A 754 -19.07 20.16 16.98
CA GLY A 754 -20.48 19.93 17.25
C GLY A 754 -20.80 19.89 18.75
N PRO A 755 -22.07 19.66 19.12
CA PRO A 755 -22.54 19.79 20.49
C PRO A 755 -21.80 18.91 21.50
N LEU A 756 -21.60 19.46 22.70
CA LEU A 756 -21.08 18.74 23.86
C LEU A 756 -22.09 17.69 24.35
N ILE A 757 -21.59 16.49 24.61
CA ILE A 757 -22.26 15.49 25.45
C ILE A 757 -21.64 15.55 26.85
N GLU A 758 -22.47 15.70 27.87
CA GLU A 758 -22.03 15.88 29.26
C GLU A 758 -22.83 14.93 30.17
N ALA A 759 -22.11 14.11 30.93
CA ALA A 759 -22.70 13.02 31.71
C ALA A 759 -22.02 12.85 33.07
N ASN A 760 -22.71 12.23 34.03
CA ASN A 760 -22.08 11.66 35.22
C ASN A 760 -21.76 10.16 34.97
N ILE A 761 -20.85 9.58 35.76
CA ILE A 761 -20.78 8.12 35.89
C ILE A 761 -22.16 7.56 36.25
N GLY A 762 -22.57 6.51 35.51
CA GLY A 762 -23.86 5.85 35.65
C GLY A 762 -25.02 6.49 34.89
N ASP A 763 -24.83 7.64 34.22
CA ASP A 763 -25.84 8.18 33.32
C ASP A 763 -25.98 7.34 32.03
N THR A 764 -27.20 7.27 31.49
CA THR A 764 -27.49 6.71 30.16
C THR A 764 -27.49 7.85 29.14
N ILE A 765 -26.57 7.82 28.19
CA ILE A 765 -26.51 8.78 27.08
C ILE A 765 -27.42 8.26 25.96
N ARG A 766 -28.33 9.11 25.49
CA ARG A 766 -29.17 8.87 24.31
C ARG A 766 -28.97 9.98 23.29
N VAL A 767 -28.64 9.63 22.05
CA VAL A 767 -28.44 10.60 20.95
C VAL A 767 -29.30 10.24 19.75
N HIS A 768 -30.25 11.12 19.42
CA HIS A 768 -31.08 11.04 18.20
C HIS A 768 -30.30 11.68 17.04
N VAL A 769 -29.69 10.87 16.18
CA VAL A 769 -28.93 11.34 15.01
C VAL A 769 -29.84 11.31 13.78
N ASN A 770 -30.10 12.49 13.21
CA ASN A 770 -30.89 12.69 12.00
C ASN A 770 -29.96 13.07 10.84
N ASN A 771 -29.89 12.24 9.80
CA ASN A 771 -29.07 12.52 8.62
C ASN A 771 -29.86 13.35 7.60
N PHE A 772 -29.52 14.63 7.46
CA PHE A 772 -30.06 15.53 6.43
C PHE A 772 -29.05 15.86 5.32
N LEU A 773 -27.99 15.05 5.17
CA LEU A 773 -27.09 15.13 4.02
C LEU A 773 -27.82 14.73 2.73
N PRO A 774 -27.52 15.35 1.58
CA PRO A 774 -28.34 15.21 0.37
C PRO A 774 -28.17 13.85 -0.34
N ASP A 775 -26.97 13.26 -0.26
CA ASP A 775 -26.56 12.11 -1.09
C ASP A 775 -25.73 11.05 -0.32
N SER A 776 -25.34 11.35 0.92
CA SER A 776 -24.33 10.61 1.68
C SER A 776 -24.87 10.05 2.99
N SER A 777 -24.61 8.76 3.24
CA SER A 777 -24.86 8.15 4.55
C SER A 777 -23.87 8.67 5.60
N THR A 778 -24.17 8.50 6.89
CA THR A 778 -23.25 8.84 7.99
C THR A 778 -23.39 7.86 9.17
N SER A 779 -22.52 7.95 10.17
CA SER A 779 -22.64 7.29 11.48
C SER A 779 -21.85 8.10 12.51
N ILE A 780 -22.15 7.95 13.80
CA ILE A 780 -21.41 8.59 14.88
C ILE A 780 -20.79 7.52 15.77
N HIS A 781 -19.47 7.55 15.93
CA HIS A 781 -18.71 6.72 16.85
C HIS A 781 -18.40 7.47 18.15
N TRP A 782 -18.44 6.74 19.27
CA TRP A 782 -18.27 7.26 20.62
C TRP A 782 -16.84 6.95 21.08
N HIS A 783 -15.92 7.78 20.63
CA HIS A 783 -14.49 7.51 20.67
C HIS A 783 -13.99 7.38 22.11
N GLY A 784 -13.48 6.19 22.42
CA GLY A 784 -12.96 5.83 23.74
C GLY A 784 -14.02 5.36 24.74
N ILE A 785 -15.32 5.41 24.42
CA ILE A 785 -16.39 4.89 25.29
C ILE A 785 -16.46 3.36 25.17
N ASP A 786 -16.42 2.60 26.27
CA ASP A 786 -16.30 1.12 26.24
C ASP A 786 -17.47 0.41 25.53
N GLN A 787 -18.63 1.05 25.37
CA GLN A 787 -19.87 0.44 24.84
C GLN A 787 -20.22 -0.92 25.50
N ARG A 788 -20.01 -1.02 26.82
CA ARG A 788 -20.22 -2.25 27.60
C ARG A 788 -21.63 -2.80 27.41
N ASN A 789 -21.72 -4.05 26.95
CA ASN A 789 -22.96 -4.73 26.57
C ASN A 789 -23.81 -3.99 25.51
N THR A 790 -23.23 -3.05 24.76
CA THR A 790 -23.93 -2.15 23.82
C THR A 790 -23.20 -1.99 22.48
N THR A 791 -22.36 -2.97 22.11
CA THR A 791 -21.52 -3.00 20.88
C THR A 791 -22.22 -2.59 19.57
N TRP A 792 -23.53 -2.78 19.40
CA TRP A 792 -24.28 -2.31 18.21
C TRP A 792 -24.51 -0.77 18.16
N MET A 793 -24.26 -0.06 19.25
CA MET A 793 -24.31 1.41 19.35
C MET A 793 -22.96 2.08 19.09
N ASP A 794 -21.91 1.31 18.83
CA ASP A 794 -20.54 1.80 18.72
C ASP A 794 -20.29 2.75 17.51
N GLY A 795 -21.05 2.65 16.42
CA GLY A 795 -20.97 3.61 15.31
C GLY A 795 -20.13 3.22 14.11
N VAL A 796 -19.25 2.22 14.21
CA VAL A 796 -18.35 1.80 13.13
C VAL A 796 -19.09 1.09 12.00
N VAL A 797 -19.05 1.69 10.80
CA VAL A 797 -19.81 1.19 9.64
C VAL A 797 -19.17 -0.07 9.05
N GLY A 798 -19.98 -1.11 8.88
CA GLY A 798 -19.54 -2.42 8.41
C GLY A 798 -19.03 -3.34 9.52
N VAL A 799 -18.75 -2.81 10.72
CA VAL A 799 -18.36 -3.59 11.91
C VAL A 799 -19.56 -3.74 12.84
N SER A 800 -19.91 -2.69 13.58
CA SER A 800 -21.00 -2.68 14.57
C SER A 800 -22.36 -2.35 13.94
N GLN A 801 -22.43 -1.51 12.90
CA GLN A 801 -23.71 -1.13 12.28
C GLN A 801 -23.70 -0.88 10.77
N CYS A 802 -24.91 -0.79 10.20
CA CYS A 802 -25.17 -0.19 8.89
C CYS A 802 -25.11 1.35 9.01
N GLY A 803 -24.65 2.07 7.99
CA GLY A 803 -24.66 3.55 7.97
C GLY A 803 -26.07 4.14 7.84
N ILE A 804 -26.32 5.27 8.52
CA ILE A 804 -27.59 6.01 8.52
C ILE A 804 -27.78 6.68 7.15
N PRO A 805 -28.81 6.31 6.35
CA PRO A 805 -28.98 6.84 5.00
C PRO A 805 -29.47 8.30 4.99
N PRO A 806 -29.32 9.03 3.86
CA PRO A 806 -29.95 10.34 3.64
C PRO A 806 -31.44 10.35 3.99
N GLY A 807 -31.86 11.32 4.80
CA GLY A 807 -33.23 11.44 5.30
C GLY A 807 -33.63 10.40 6.37
N GLY A 808 -32.69 9.58 6.84
CA GLY A 808 -32.90 8.60 7.89
C GLY A 808 -32.44 9.08 9.27
N SER A 809 -32.93 8.39 10.31
CA SER A 809 -32.57 8.66 11.71
C SER A 809 -32.15 7.38 12.44
N PHE A 810 -31.29 7.51 13.43
CA PHE A 810 -30.92 6.45 14.37
C PHE A 810 -30.84 7.00 15.79
N ILE A 811 -31.16 6.15 16.78
CA ILE A 811 -31.06 6.50 18.19
C ILE A 811 -29.95 5.64 18.81
N TYR A 812 -28.86 6.28 19.18
CA TYR A 812 -27.81 5.68 20.00
C TYR A 812 -28.26 5.73 21.46
N GLU A 813 -28.11 4.63 22.21
CA GLU A 813 -28.44 4.59 23.65
C GLU A 813 -27.53 3.61 24.39
N PHE A 814 -26.69 4.13 25.29
CA PHE A 814 -25.72 3.36 26.08
C PHE A 814 -25.51 3.98 27.47
N THR A 815 -25.08 3.18 28.44
CA THR A 815 -24.85 3.62 29.83
C THR A 815 -23.36 3.69 30.15
N VAL A 816 -22.92 4.83 30.67
CA VAL A 816 -21.51 5.06 31.02
C VAL A 816 -21.20 4.46 32.40
N GLY A 817 -20.89 3.16 32.42
CA GLY A 817 -20.82 2.39 33.67
C GLY A 817 -19.68 2.78 34.62
N GLY A 818 -18.47 2.99 34.11
CA GLY A 818 -17.27 3.18 34.95
C GLY A 818 -16.15 4.03 34.34
N GLN A 819 -16.40 4.70 33.22
CA GLN A 819 -15.45 5.61 32.59
C GLN A 819 -15.66 7.04 33.09
N ARG A 820 -14.63 7.90 32.98
CA ARG A 820 -14.63 9.30 33.42
C ARG A 820 -13.59 10.11 32.64
N GLY A 821 -13.65 11.44 32.70
CA GLY A 821 -12.72 12.31 31.97
C GLY A 821 -13.16 12.62 30.54
N THR A 822 -12.18 12.71 29.63
CA THR A 822 -12.28 13.40 28.34
C THR A 822 -12.33 12.41 27.16
N PHE A 823 -13.42 12.49 26.41
CA PHE A 823 -13.69 11.68 25.22
C PHE A 823 -14.24 12.57 24.11
N TRP A 824 -14.53 11.99 22.95
CA TRP A 824 -15.13 12.71 21.83
C TRP A 824 -16.02 11.80 20.99
N TRP A 825 -16.84 12.38 20.14
CA TRP A 825 -17.60 11.68 19.12
C TRP A 825 -17.18 12.17 17.74
N HIS A 826 -17.16 11.29 16.74
CA HIS A 826 -16.81 11.66 15.37
C HIS A 826 -17.53 10.78 14.34
N ALA A 827 -17.57 11.24 13.09
CA ALA A 827 -18.06 10.43 11.98
C ALA A 827 -17.18 9.18 11.76
N HIS A 828 -17.80 8.01 11.57
CA HIS A 828 -17.09 6.75 11.25
C HIS A 828 -17.55 6.15 9.92
N LEU A 829 -17.62 7.02 8.92
CA LEU A 829 -17.91 6.69 7.52
C LEU A 829 -17.11 7.64 6.62
N SER A 830 -16.21 7.09 5.79
CA SER A 830 -15.29 7.90 4.96
C SER A 830 -14.48 8.88 5.83
N VAL A 831 -13.91 9.91 5.20
CA VAL A 831 -13.21 11.02 5.86
C VAL A 831 -14.16 12.11 6.39
N GLN A 832 -15.45 11.81 6.66
CA GLN A 832 -16.47 12.82 6.97
C GLN A 832 -16.16 13.74 8.15
N TYR A 833 -15.36 13.30 9.12
CA TYR A 833 -15.04 14.12 10.29
C TYR A 833 -14.05 15.26 9.98
N SER A 834 -13.19 15.16 8.94
CA SER A 834 -12.32 16.28 8.51
C SER A 834 -13.06 17.38 7.74
N ASP A 835 -14.34 17.14 7.41
CA ASP A 835 -15.27 18.17 6.97
C ASP A 835 -16.10 18.78 8.13
N GLY A 836 -15.82 18.43 9.39
CA GLY A 836 -16.38 19.10 10.59
C GLY A 836 -17.26 18.23 11.49
N LEU A 837 -17.52 16.96 11.13
CA LEU A 837 -18.44 16.10 11.89
C LEU A 837 -17.76 15.40 13.07
N TYR A 838 -17.48 16.18 14.11
CA TYR A 838 -16.97 15.73 15.42
C TYR A 838 -17.39 16.66 16.55
N GLY A 839 -17.32 16.22 17.80
CA GLY A 839 -17.60 17.04 18.99
C GLY A 839 -17.22 16.36 20.30
N PRO A 840 -17.28 17.07 21.45
CA PRO A 840 -16.73 16.55 22.70
C PRO A 840 -17.71 15.68 23.50
N ILE A 841 -17.14 14.80 24.34
CA ILE A 841 -17.84 14.08 25.40
C ILE A 841 -17.07 14.29 26.70
N VAL A 842 -17.72 14.78 27.75
CA VAL A 842 -17.13 14.88 29.10
C VAL A 842 -17.96 14.07 30.08
N ILE A 843 -17.30 13.19 30.85
CA ILE A 843 -17.93 12.36 31.87
C ILE A 843 -17.34 12.70 33.23
N HIS A 844 -18.19 13.28 34.08
CA HIS A 844 -17.83 13.71 35.43
C HIS A 844 -17.97 12.58 36.45
N ASP A 845 -17.03 12.55 37.40
CA ASP A 845 -17.02 11.64 38.54
C ASP A 845 -17.12 12.44 39.85
N PRO A 846 -18.11 12.20 40.73
CA PRO A 846 -18.12 12.75 42.08
C PRO A 846 -16.89 12.36 42.91
N ASP A 847 -16.25 11.23 42.58
CA ASP A 847 -15.03 10.71 43.21
C ASP A 847 -13.79 10.88 42.28
N GLU A 848 -13.73 11.93 41.44
CA GLU A 848 -12.57 12.19 40.57
C GLU A 848 -11.28 12.44 41.39
N ARG A 849 -10.15 11.91 40.92
CA ARG A 849 -8.83 11.98 41.58
C ARG A 849 -7.91 13.05 41.00
N VAL A 850 -8.37 13.78 39.98
CA VAL A 850 -7.68 14.93 39.42
C VAL A 850 -7.65 16.07 40.44
N PRO A 851 -6.53 16.80 40.61
CA PRO A 851 -6.48 17.92 41.56
C PRO A 851 -7.51 19.00 41.22
N GLU A 852 -8.27 19.45 42.22
CA GLU A 852 -9.30 20.51 42.10
C GLU A 852 -8.82 21.70 41.26
N THR A 853 -9.68 22.29 40.43
CA THR A 853 -9.41 23.48 39.62
C THR A 853 -10.55 24.49 39.74
N ASP A 854 -10.28 25.76 39.40
CA ASP A 854 -11.22 26.86 39.50
C ASP A 854 -12.13 27.03 38.26
N ASP A 855 -11.81 26.32 37.16
CA ASP A 855 -12.40 26.45 35.82
C ASP A 855 -11.89 25.29 34.93
N GLU A 856 -12.70 24.83 33.97
CA GLU A 856 -12.35 23.77 33.01
C GLU A 856 -12.72 24.18 31.59
N LYS A 857 -11.88 23.83 30.60
CA LYS A 857 -12.08 24.20 29.19
C LYS A 857 -11.67 23.08 28.26
N ILE A 858 -12.42 22.87 27.20
CA ILE A 858 -12.12 21.93 26.12
C ILE A 858 -11.31 22.66 25.06
N VAL A 859 -10.23 22.02 24.57
CA VAL A 859 -9.40 22.55 23.49
C VAL A 859 -9.17 21.46 22.44
N PHE A 860 -9.98 21.50 21.39
CA PHE A 860 -9.71 20.73 20.17
C PHE A 860 -8.53 21.32 19.42
N VAL A 861 -7.68 20.44 18.89
CA VAL A 861 -6.79 20.72 17.77
C VAL A 861 -7.25 19.88 16.58
N SER A 862 -7.24 20.44 15.37
CA SER A 862 -7.57 19.69 14.15
C SER A 862 -6.88 20.26 12.91
N ASP A 863 -6.59 19.40 11.95
CA ASP A 863 -6.29 19.79 10.59
C ASP A 863 -7.55 20.27 9.83
N VAL A 864 -7.37 21.17 8.86
CA VAL A 864 -8.46 21.60 7.96
C VAL A 864 -8.02 21.64 6.50
N TYR A 865 -8.89 21.07 5.66
CA TYR A 865 -8.75 20.98 4.21
C TYR A 865 -9.77 21.91 3.56
N HIS A 866 -9.36 22.84 2.71
CA HIS A 866 -10.23 23.79 2.02
C HIS A 866 -11.10 23.14 0.93
N THR A 867 -10.68 21.99 0.42
CA THR A 867 -11.47 21.11 -0.46
C THR A 867 -12.28 20.12 0.39
N TYR A 868 -13.53 19.89 0.01
CA TYR A 868 -14.40 18.88 0.62
C TYR A 868 -13.80 17.46 0.50
N GLY A 869 -13.78 16.70 1.59
CA GLY A 869 -13.01 15.47 1.75
C GLY A 869 -13.38 14.36 0.74
N SER A 870 -14.64 14.28 0.31
CA SER A 870 -15.09 13.31 -0.70
C SER A 870 -14.51 13.56 -2.11
N VAL A 871 -13.95 14.75 -2.36
CA VAL A 871 -13.23 15.09 -3.60
C VAL A 871 -11.74 14.76 -3.48
N ILE A 872 -11.18 14.83 -2.26
CA ILE A 872 -9.77 14.52 -1.97
C ILE A 872 -9.55 13.00 -1.97
N LEU A 873 -10.37 12.25 -1.23
CA LEU A 873 -10.18 10.81 -1.01
C LEU A 873 -10.01 9.99 -2.30
N PRO A 874 -10.78 10.21 -3.39
CA PRO A 874 -10.57 9.49 -4.65
C PRO A 874 -9.23 9.77 -5.34
N SER A 875 -8.55 10.88 -5.04
CA SER A 875 -7.20 11.17 -5.54
C SER A 875 -6.10 10.51 -4.70
N TYR A 876 -6.38 10.21 -3.43
CA TYR A 876 -5.49 9.42 -2.58
C TYR A 876 -5.55 7.93 -2.98
N LEU A 877 -6.77 7.41 -3.16
CA LEU A 877 -7.05 6.04 -3.64
C LEU A 877 -6.90 5.87 -5.17
N ASN A 878 -5.98 6.62 -5.80
CA ASN A 878 -5.70 6.56 -7.24
C ASN A 878 -4.30 6.02 -7.51
N THR A 879 -4.06 5.54 -8.74
CA THR A 879 -2.74 5.06 -9.18
C THR A 879 -1.70 6.17 -9.32
N THR A 880 -2.14 7.44 -9.34
CA THR A 880 -1.29 8.63 -9.29
C THR A 880 -1.93 9.71 -8.42
N SER A 881 -1.12 10.37 -7.58
CA SER A 881 -1.55 11.51 -6.76
C SER A 881 -1.65 12.80 -7.58
N LYS A 882 -2.62 13.66 -7.23
CA LYS A 882 -2.75 15.04 -7.75
C LYS A 882 -1.49 15.87 -7.49
N TRP A 883 -0.77 15.59 -6.41
CA TRP A 883 0.41 16.35 -5.97
C TRP A 883 1.73 15.73 -6.44
N VAL A 884 1.75 14.41 -6.56
CA VAL A 884 2.91 13.65 -7.04
C VAL A 884 2.46 12.70 -8.15
N PRO A 885 2.46 13.14 -9.43
CA PRO A 885 1.85 12.40 -10.55
C PRO A 885 2.53 11.07 -10.93
N PHE A 886 3.55 10.66 -10.19
CA PHE A 886 4.32 9.42 -10.39
C PHE A 886 4.26 8.48 -9.17
N GLU A 887 3.43 8.78 -8.16
CA GLU A 887 3.35 8.05 -6.90
C GLU A 887 1.88 7.88 -6.45
N SER A 888 1.54 6.71 -5.90
CA SER A 888 0.17 6.33 -5.50
C SER A 888 0.01 6.35 -3.98
N GLY A 889 -1.18 6.72 -3.47
CA GLY A 889 -1.43 6.71 -2.02
C GLY A 889 -0.62 7.73 -1.23
N VAL A 890 -0.20 8.84 -1.86
CA VAL A 890 0.44 9.97 -1.19
C VAL A 890 -0.61 10.77 -0.44
N GLU A 891 -0.48 10.87 0.88
CA GLU A 891 -1.45 11.53 1.76
C GLU A 891 -1.70 12.99 1.39
N PRO A 892 -2.94 13.47 1.48
CA PRO A 892 -3.26 14.86 1.27
C PRO A 892 -2.84 15.68 2.50
N LEU A 893 -2.04 16.72 2.29
CA LEU A 893 -1.73 17.72 3.30
C LEU A 893 -2.91 18.67 3.48
N ALA A 894 -3.18 19.00 4.74
CA ALA A 894 -4.12 20.04 5.11
C ALA A 894 -3.67 21.41 4.59
N ASP A 895 -4.60 22.35 4.49
CA ASP A 895 -4.30 23.75 4.18
C ASP A 895 -3.91 24.53 5.43
N ASN A 896 -4.50 24.20 6.59
CA ASN A 896 -4.28 24.92 7.84
C ASN A 896 -4.50 24.03 9.08
N ILE A 897 -4.28 24.57 10.28
CA ILE A 897 -4.54 23.93 11.57
C ILE A 897 -5.46 24.84 12.40
N LEU A 898 -6.45 24.26 13.08
CA LEU A 898 -7.44 24.95 13.90
C LEU A 898 -7.21 24.69 15.40
N LEU A 899 -7.64 25.64 16.23
CA LEU A 899 -7.90 25.45 17.67
C LEU A 899 -9.38 25.73 17.93
N ASN A 900 -10.10 24.80 18.56
CA ASN A 900 -11.54 24.90 18.82
C ASN A 900 -12.41 25.29 17.58
N GLY A 901 -12.01 24.83 16.39
CA GLY A 901 -12.70 25.15 15.13
C GLY A 901 -12.40 26.55 14.56
N GLN A 902 -11.43 27.27 15.15
CA GLN A 902 -11.06 28.62 14.79
C GLN A 902 -9.58 28.70 14.35
N GLY A 903 -9.29 29.56 13.39
CA GLY A 903 -7.94 29.84 12.92
C GLY A 903 -7.89 31.07 12.01
N THR A 904 -6.70 31.40 11.52
CA THR A 904 -6.50 32.47 10.53
C THR A 904 -5.81 31.93 9.30
N TYR A 905 -6.22 32.39 8.11
CA TYR A 905 -5.61 32.05 6.83
C TYR A 905 -5.22 33.31 6.07
N ASP A 906 -3.99 33.36 5.57
CA ASP A 906 -3.54 34.46 4.72
C ASP A 906 -4.18 34.32 3.33
N CYS A 907 -5.15 35.18 3.04
CA CYS A 907 -5.89 35.17 1.77
C CYS A 907 -5.04 35.54 0.54
N THR A 908 -3.76 35.90 0.69
CA THR A 908 -2.82 36.03 -0.43
C THR A 908 -2.19 34.69 -0.81
N VAL A 909 -2.22 33.70 0.08
CA VAL A 909 -1.68 32.36 -0.14
C VAL A 909 -2.70 31.53 -0.92
N ILE A 910 -2.22 30.81 -1.93
CA ILE A 910 -3.04 29.88 -2.70
C ILE A 910 -3.18 28.59 -1.87
N SER A 911 -4.42 28.17 -1.62
CA SER A 911 -4.73 26.88 -1.00
C SER A 911 -3.99 25.74 -1.72
N THR A 912 -3.46 24.82 -0.93
CA THR A 912 -2.84 23.60 -1.43
C THR A 912 -3.90 22.68 -1.99
N THR A 913 -5.00 22.45 -1.27
CA THR A 913 -5.99 21.45 -1.72
C THR A 913 -6.88 21.98 -2.84
N TYR A 914 -7.32 23.24 -2.74
CA TYR A 914 -8.34 23.84 -3.60
C TYR A 914 -7.80 24.15 -5.01
N PRO A 915 -8.54 23.87 -6.10
CA PRO A 915 -8.06 24.15 -7.45
C PRO A 915 -8.01 25.67 -7.73
N PRO A 916 -6.89 26.21 -8.26
CA PRO A 916 -6.80 27.63 -8.58
C PRO A 916 -7.77 28.01 -9.72
N PRO A 917 -8.34 29.23 -9.71
CA PRO A 917 -9.24 29.70 -10.76
C PRO A 917 -8.49 29.85 -12.09
N SER A 918 -8.73 28.92 -13.02
CA SER A 918 -8.01 28.85 -14.29
C SER A 918 -8.35 30.02 -15.24
N THR A 919 -7.33 30.77 -15.66
CA THR A 919 -7.42 32.03 -16.44
C THR A 919 -7.98 31.92 -17.86
N ASN A 920 -8.31 30.72 -18.34
CA ASN A 920 -8.84 30.48 -19.70
C ASN A 920 -10.06 29.53 -19.75
N ALA A 921 -10.69 29.23 -18.61
CA ALA A 921 -11.98 28.56 -18.62
C ALA A 921 -13.11 29.57 -18.91
N LEU A 922 -13.99 29.25 -19.87
CA LEU A 922 -15.30 29.89 -19.97
C LEU A 922 -16.01 29.75 -18.61
N ARG A 923 -16.47 30.87 -18.04
CA ARG A 923 -17.00 30.98 -16.67
C ARG A 923 -17.81 29.73 -16.25
N PRO A 924 -17.45 29.04 -15.16
CA PRO A 924 -18.36 28.05 -14.57
C PRO A 924 -19.67 28.74 -14.18
N SER A 925 -20.80 28.05 -14.33
CA SER A 925 -22.13 28.64 -14.09
C SER A 925 -22.51 28.77 -12.61
N SER A 926 -21.66 28.28 -11.71
CA SER A 926 -21.77 28.41 -10.26
C SER A 926 -21.14 29.72 -9.77
N ASN A 927 -21.89 30.55 -9.05
CA ASN A 927 -21.40 31.83 -8.49
C ASN A 927 -20.48 31.64 -7.25
N PHE A 928 -19.78 30.51 -7.15
CA PHE A 928 -18.95 30.15 -6.00
C PHE A 928 -17.47 30.47 -6.28
N GLU A 929 -17.09 31.73 -6.07
CA GLU A 929 -15.71 32.06 -5.74
C GLU A 929 -15.51 31.83 -4.23
N PRO A 930 -14.44 31.14 -3.79
CA PRO A 930 -14.20 30.90 -2.37
C PRO A 930 -13.79 32.21 -1.68
N SER A 931 -14.78 32.90 -1.10
CA SER A 931 -14.56 34.09 -0.28
C SER A 931 -13.70 33.73 0.94
N CYS A 932 -12.46 34.20 0.93
CA CYS A 932 -11.55 34.18 2.07
C CYS A 932 -11.72 35.46 2.90
N THR A 933 -11.78 35.34 4.23
CA THR A 933 -12.06 36.46 5.16
C THR A 933 -11.00 36.64 6.25
N GLY A 934 -9.83 36.04 6.11
CA GLY A 934 -8.71 36.14 7.07
C GLY A 934 -8.84 35.28 8.32
N GLY A 935 -10.07 35.02 8.78
CA GLY A 935 -10.37 34.18 9.94
C GLY A 935 -10.26 34.92 11.28
N GLN A 936 -10.20 34.17 12.37
CA GLN A 936 -10.00 34.69 13.72
C GLN A 936 -9.29 33.64 14.59
N LEU A 937 -8.33 34.07 15.41
CA LEU A 937 -7.65 33.18 16.36
C LEU A 937 -8.60 32.76 17.49
N TYR A 938 -8.50 31.50 17.93
CA TYR A 938 -9.06 31.07 19.20
C TYR A 938 -8.51 31.94 20.35
N SER A 939 -9.38 32.34 21.28
CA SER A 939 -8.96 33.04 22.49
C SER A 939 -9.79 32.60 23.69
N THR A 940 -9.17 32.60 24.87
CA THR A 940 -9.83 32.30 26.14
C THR A 940 -9.21 33.13 27.27
N LYS A 941 -9.95 33.28 28.36
CA LYS A 941 -9.61 34.15 29.50
C LYS A 941 -9.32 33.38 30.78
N ILE A 942 -8.42 33.94 31.59
CA ILE A 942 -8.03 33.44 32.92
C ILE A 942 -7.82 34.59 33.91
N ARG A 943 -8.07 34.35 35.19
CA ARG A 943 -7.78 35.31 36.27
C ARG A 943 -6.41 35.04 36.88
N THR A 944 -5.70 36.09 37.29
CA THR A 944 -4.40 35.97 37.97
C THR A 944 -4.50 35.09 39.21
N GLY A 945 -3.63 34.08 39.30
CA GLY A 945 -3.61 33.07 40.38
C GLY A 945 -4.52 31.86 40.16
N GLN A 946 -5.43 31.89 39.18
CA GLN A 946 -6.38 30.80 38.89
C GLN A 946 -5.68 29.53 38.38
N ARG A 947 -6.21 28.36 38.73
CA ARG A 947 -5.84 27.06 38.19
C ARG A 947 -6.94 26.57 37.26
N VAL A 948 -6.66 26.45 35.96
CA VAL A 948 -7.61 26.01 34.93
C VAL A 948 -7.21 24.65 34.36
N ARG A 949 -8.16 23.74 34.16
CA ARG A 949 -7.96 22.47 33.45
C ARG A 949 -8.26 22.67 31.96
N LEU A 950 -7.29 22.38 31.09
CA LEU A 950 -7.50 22.31 29.64
C LEU A 950 -7.59 20.84 29.22
N ARG A 951 -8.78 20.43 28.77
CA ARG A 951 -9.11 19.12 28.21
C ARG A 951 -8.75 19.12 26.72
N LEU A 952 -7.52 18.75 26.41
CA LEU A 952 -6.97 18.74 25.05
C LEU A 952 -7.48 17.51 24.28
N ILE A 953 -7.85 17.69 23.01
CA ILE A 953 -8.31 16.61 22.12
C ILE A 953 -7.71 16.82 20.73
N ASN A 954 -6.95 15.86 20.19
CA ASN A 954 -6.55 15.90 18.79
C ASN A 954 -7.59 15.19 17.90
N SER A 955 -8.31 15.98 17.11
CA SER A 955 -9.39 15.55 16.20
C SER A 955 -9.00 15.60 14.72
N SER A 956 -7.70 15.68 14.43
CA SER A 956 -7.12 15.65 13.09
C SER A 956 -7.43 14.38 12.30
N SER A 957 -7.28 14.46 10.98
CA SER A 957 -7.34 13.32 10.07
C SER A 957 -5.97 12.80 9.62
N PHE A 958 -4.90 13.57 9.81
CA PHE A 958 -3.52 13.17 9.48
C PHE A 958 -2.43 13.75 10.40
N LEU A 959 -2.67 14.84 11.13
CA LEU A 959 -1.59 15.54 11.85
C LEU A 959 -1.58 15.34 13.38
N SER A 960 -0.42 14.93 13.91
CA SER A 960 -0.05 14.98 15.34
C SER A 960 0.63 16.31 15.69
N TYR A 961 0.53 16.76 16.95
CA TYR A 961 1.02 18.08 17.37
C TYR A 961 1.74 18.07 18.71
N TYR A 962 2.71 18.97 18.86
CA TYR A 962 3.25 19.37 20.15
C TYR A 962 2.55 20.63 20.66
N PHE A 963 1.83 20.51 21.77
CA PHE A 963 1.05 21.56 22.42
C PHE A 963 1.83 22.28 23.51
N THR A 964 1.87 23.62 23.49
CA THR A 964 2.50 24.46 24.52
C THR A 964 1.70 25.73 24.78
N ILE A 965 2.03 26.41 25.89
CA ILE A 965 1.56 27.76 26.21
C ILE A 965 2.79 28.58 26.61
N ASP A 966 2.99 29.74 25.98
CA ASP A 966 4.16 30.58 26.22
C ASP A 966 4.30 30.96 27.70
N ASN A 967 5.52 30.91 28.23
CA ASN A 967 5.88 31.06 29.65
C ASN A 967 5.18 30.15 30.69
N HIS A 968 4.18 29.34 30.34
CA HIS A 968 3.41 28.54 31.32
C HIS A 968 3.87 27.08 31.34
N THR A 969 4.02 26.52 32.54
CA THR A 969 4.21 25.06 32.74
C THR A 969 2.87 24.34 32.77
N LEU A 970 2.77 23.22 32.07
CA LEU A 970 1.61 22.33 32.12
C LEU A 970 1.78 21.30 33.23
N SER A 971 0.68 20.88 33.86
CA SER A 971 0.65 19.69 34.72
C SER A 971 -0.33 18.68 34.15
N ILE A 972 0.17 17.58 33.57
CA ILE A 972 -0.65 16.55 32.92
C ILE A 972 -1.27 15.68 34.01
N VAL A 973 -2.59 15.51 33.99
CA VAL A 973 -3.39 14.87 35.05
C VAL A 973 -4.37 13.81 34.55
N GLU A 974 -4.53 13.68 33.24
CA GLU A 974 -5.39 12.69 32.58
C GLU A 974 -4.83 12.39 31.19
N LEU A 975 -4.89 11.14 30.76
CA LEU A 975 -4.63 10.70 29.39
C LEU A 975 -5.75 9.76 28.95
N ASP A 976 -6.42 10.05 27.83
CA ASP A 976 -7.51 9.23 27.25
C ASP A 976 -8.68 8.88 28.20
N GLY A 977 -8.92 9.67 29.25
CA GLY A 977 -9.92 9.39 30.30
C GLY A 977 -9.38 8.60 31.50
N ILE A 978 -8.10 8.24 31.49
CA ILE A 978 -7.39 7.66 32.65
C ILE A 978 -6.74 8.79 33.45
N GLU A 979 -7.17 8.97 34.69
CA GLU A 979 -6.56 9.90 35.65
C GLU A 979 -5.12 9.47 35.96
N ILE A 980 -4.15 10.38 35.91
CA ILE A 980 -2.74 10.10 36.22
C ILE A 980 -2.20 11.00 37.34
N SER A 981 -1.15 10.54 38.02
CA SER A 981 -0.40 11.32 39.01
C SER A 981 0.12 12.60 38.36
N PRO A 982 -0.14 13.81 38.93
CA PRO A 982 0.14 15.08 38.26
C PRO A 982 1.60 15.27 37.84
N MET A 983 1.86 15.20 36.53
CA MET A 983 3.21 15.26 35.97
C MET A 983 3.51 16.67 35.40
N PRO A 984 4.52 17.40 35.90
CA PRO A 984 4.90 18.68 35.33
C PRO A 984 5.62 18.52 33.99
N ALA A 985 5.19 19.24 32.96
CA ALA A 985 5.75 19.19 31.61
C ALA A 985 5.84 20.59 30.98
N ARG A 986 6.71 20.76 29.98
CA ARG A 986 6.83 22.01 29.18
C ARG A 986 5.83 22.09 28.03
N GLY A 987 5.12 21.00 27.79
CA GLY A 987 4.23 20.76 26.66
C GLY A 987 3.88 19.28 26.61
N ILE A 988 3.08 18.89 25.62
CA ILE A 988 2.68 17.50 25.41
C ILE A 988 2.60 17.21 23.90
N TYR A 989 3.11 16.05 23.47
CA TYR A 989 2.84 15.52 22.14
C TYR A 989 1.49 14.79 22.17
N LEU A 990 0.62 15.10 21.22
CA LEU A 990 -0.76 14.62 21.19
C LEU A 990 -1.05 14.01 19.82
N ASN A 991 -1.07 12.68 19.76
CA ASN A 991 -1.36 11.95 18.53
C ASN A 991 -2.84 11.98 18.17
N ILE A 992 -3.15 11.65 16.92
CA ILE A 992 -4.51 11.66 16.37
C ILE A 992 -5.44 10.78 17.24
N GLY A 993 -6.54 11.37 17.69
CA GLY A 993 -7.53 10.75 18.58
C GLY A 993 -7.23 10.80 20.08
N GLN A 994 -5.98 11.07 20.48
CA GLN A 994 -5.61 11.13 21.89
C GLN A 994 -6.21 12.36 22.60
N ARG A 995 -6.47 12.20 23.90
CA ARG A 995 -6.94 13.24 24.82
C ARG A 995 -5.99 13.37 25.99
N ALA A 996 -5.84 14.60 26.49
CA ALA A 996 -5.10 14.84 27.73
C ALA A 996 -5.71 16.00 28.51
N SER A 997 -5.92 15.85 29.82
CA SER A 997 -6.15 17.02 30.69
C SER A 997 -4.83 17.57 31.20
N VAL A 998 -4.62 18.87 31.02
CA VAL A 998 -3.50 19.62 31.60
C VAL A 998 -4.00 20.74 32.49
N ILE A 999 -3.49 20.84 33.72
CA ILE A 999 -3.74 21.98 34.61
C ILE A 999 -2.71 23.07 34.32
N VAL A 1000 -3.18 24.29 34.09
CA VAL A 1000 -2.37 25.50 33.91
C VAL A 1000 -2.62 26.41 35.11
N THR A 1001 -1.57 26.98 35.68
CA THR A 1001 -1.69 27.96 36.78
C THR A 1001 -1.34 29.35 36.25
N ALA A 1002 -2.23 30.31 36.45
CA ALA A 1002 -2.11 31.70 35.99
C ALA A 1002 -1.14 32.52 36.87
N ASN A 1003 0.12 32.09 36.94
CA ASN A 1003 1.16 32.63 37.83
C ASN A 1003 2.16 33.57 37.12
N GLN A 1004 1.90 33.94 35.87
CA GLN A 1004 2.74 34.85 35.09
C GLN A 1004 2.32 36.32 35.29
N THR A 1005 3.09 37.25 34.73
CA THR A 1005 2.69 38.65 34.60
C THR A 1005 1.39 38.74 33.82
N SER A 1006 0.44 39.58 34.25
CA SER A 1006 -0.79 39.78 33.47
C SER A 1006 -0.48 40.31 32.06
N GLY A 1007 -1.08 39.67 31.06
CA GLY A 1007 -0.79 39.88 29.64
C GLY A 1007 -1.46 38.84 28.76
N ASN A 1008 -1.15 38.88 27.47
CA ASN A 1008 -1.58 37.88 26.50
C ASN A 1008 -0.42 36.92 26.19
N TYR A 1009 -0.73 35.64 26.07
CA TYR A 1009 0.23 34.55 25.83
C TYR A 1009 -0.26 33.67 24.69
N TYR A 1010 0.64 33.19 23.83
CA TYR A 1010 0.23 32.25 22.79
C TYR A 1010 0.01 30.85 23.38
N ILE A 1011 -1.17 30.30 23.11
CA ILE A 1011 -1.42 28.86 23.04
C ILE A 1011 -0.91 28.40 21.67
N ARG A 1012 -0.15 27.30 21.61
CA ARG A 1012 0.44 26.79 20.36
C ARG A 1012 0.15 25.32 20.19
N ALA A 1013 -0.26 24.92 18.99
CA ALA A 1013 -0.17 23.55 18.53
C ALA A 1013 0.76 23.53 17.31
N THR A 1014 1.97 22.99 17.49
CA THR A 1014 3.04 23.01 16.48
C THR A 1014 3.20 21.61 15.90
N LEU A 1015 3.18 21.47 14.57
CA LEU A 1015 3.50 20.22 13.88
C LEU A 1015 5.03 20.02 13.85
N PRO A 1016 5.57 18.95 14.45
CA PRO A 1016 7.01 18.69 14.44
C PRO A 1016 7.50 18.29 13.04
N GLN A 1017 8.04 19.25 12.29
CA GLN A 1017 8.47 19.06 10.89
C GLN A 1017 9.49 17.92 10.71
N THR A 1018 10.35 17.68 11.70
CA THR A 1018 11.34 16.57 11.73
C THR A 1018 10.69 15.20 11.63
N CYS A 1019 9.47 15.04 12.14
CA CYS A 1019 8.77 13.76 12.26
C CYS A 1019 7.90 13.44 11.04
N PHE A 1020 7.70 14.43 10.18
CA PHE A 1020 6.66 14.42 9.16
C PHE A 1020 7.21 14.69 7.75
N LEU A 1021 8.00 15.76 7.58
CA LEU A 1021 8.55 16.12 6.27
C LEU A 1021 9.52 15.10 5.64
N PRO A 1022 10.20 14.19 6.39
CA PRO A 1022 10.97 13.12 5.75
C PRO A 1022 10.12 12.10 4.97
N TYR A 1023 8.83 12.01 5.29
CA TYR A 1023 7.92 10.98 4.75
C TYR A 1023 6.96 11.54 3.69
N VAL A 1024 6.71 12.86 3.67
CA VAL A 1024 5.80 13.48 2.69
C VAL A 1024 6.57 14.01 1.47
N PRO A 1025 6.26 13.58 0.24
CA PRO A 1025 7.01 13.95 -0.97
C PRO A 1025 6.73 15.38 -1.53
N TYR A 1026 6.00 16.22 -0.81
CA TYR A 1026 5.65 17.61 -1.18
C TYR A 1026 5.30 18.44 0.08
N SER A 1027 5.06 19.75 -0.09
CA SER A 1027 4.68 20.66 0.99
C SER A 1027 3.35 21.37 0.72
N SER A 1028 2.68 21.80 1.80
CA SER A 1028 1.46 22.62 1.75
C SER A 1028 1.83 24.09 1.91
N ALA A 1029 1.39 24.93 0.98
CA ALA A 1029 1.62 26.38 0.98
C ALA A 1029 0.96 27.05 2.19
N GLY A 1030 -0.24 26.60 2.56
CA GLY A 1030 -0.97 27.12 3.72
C GLY A 1030 -0.29 26.77 5.05
N LEU A 1031 0.12 25.51 5.24
CA LEU A 1031 0.88 25.10 6.42
C LEU A 1031 2.24 25.82 6.51
N ALA A 1032 2.93 26.01 5.38
CA ALA A 1032 4.19 26.76 5.34
C ALA A 1032 4.01 28.24 5.71
N ALA A 1033 2.94 28.90 5.23
CA ALA A 1033 2.60 30.26 5.61
C ALA A 1033 2.21 30.39 7.09
N GLY A 1034 1.44 29.43 7.61
CA GLY A 1034 1.15 29.28 9.03
C GLY A 1034 2.35 28.85 9.90
N GLN A 1035 3.55 28.73 9.31
CA GLN A 1035 4.79 28.30 9.99
C GLN A 1035 4.63 26.94 10.71
N TYR A 1036 3.77 26.07 10.16
CA TYR A 1036 3.41 24.76 10.68
C TYR A 1036 2.87 24.76 12.13
N ALA A 1037 2.22 25.84 12.58
CA ALA A 1037 1.64 25.93 13.92
C ALA A 1037 0.34 26.74 14.00
N ALA A 1038 -0.71 26.16 14.59
CA ALA A 1038 -1.87 26.93 15.03
C ALA A 1038 -1.53 27.75 16.28
N ARG A 1039 -2.18 28.91 16.41
CA ARG A 1039 -1.98 29.87 17.50
C ARG A 1039 -3.34 30.29 18.06
N GLY A 1040 -3.43 30.34 19.38
CA GLY A 1040 -4.55 30.92 20.11
C GLY A 1040 -4.02 31.88 21.19
N ILE A 1041 -4.92 32.65 21.80
CA ILE A 1041 -4.57 33.64 22.82
C ILE A 1041 -5.11 33.19 24.19
N LEU A 1042 -4.21 32.97 25.14
CA LEU A 1042 -4.53 32.93 26.56
C LEU A 1042 -4.38 34.35 27.12
N SER A 1043 -5.49 34.96 27.52
CA SER A 1043 -5.57 36.35 27.95
C SER A 1043 -5.88 36.45 29.44
N TYR A 1044 -5.12 37.26 30.17
CA TYR A 1044 -5.44 37.55 31.57
C TYR A 1044 -6.60 38.56 31.66
N ASP A 1045 -7.47 38.40 32.65
CA ASP A 1045 -8.80 39.01 32.67
C ASP A 1045 -8.80 40.56 32.59
N ASP A 1046 -7.77 41.19 33.18
CA ASP A 1046 -7.53 42.64 33.20
C ASP A 1046 -6.90 43.20 31.91
N VAL A 1047 -6.64 42.36 30.90
CA VAL A 1047 -6.01 42.73 29.63
C VAL A 1047 -6.98 42.56 28.45
N PRO A 1048 -7.01 43.49 27.46
CA PRO A 1048 -7.75 43.29 26.21
C PRO A 1048 -7.11 42.19 25.35
N VAL A 1049 -7.93 41.28 24.80
CA VAL A 1049 -7.47 40.14 23.98
C VAL A 1049 -6.67 40.57 22.74
N ASP A 1050 -6.99 41.75 22.18
CA ASP A 1050 -6.31 42.30 20.99
C ASP A 1050 -4.90 42.88 21.29
N SER A 1051 -4.48 42.89 22.56
CA SER A 1051 -3.14 43.37 22.94
C SER A 1051 -2.05 42.39 22.48
N SER A 1052 -0.93 42.92 21.99
CA SER A 1052 0.22 42.10 21.56
C SER A 1052 0.68 41.12 22.65
N PRO A 1053 0.79 39.81 22.35
CA PRO A 1053 1.28 38.83 23.32
C PRO A 1053 2.70 39.12 23.81
N ILE A 1054 2.92 38.89 25.11
CA ILE A 1054 4.19 39.15 25.82
C ILE A 1054 4.97 37.86 26.13
N GLY A 1055 4.38 36.70 25.84
CA GLY A 1055 4.98 35.39 26.05
C GLY A 1055 6.13 35.07 25.09
N VAL A 1056 7.05 34.23 25.56
CA VAL A 1056 8.10 33.62 24.75
C VAL A 1056 7.91 32.10 24.73
N MET A 1057 8.12 31.48 23.57
CA MET A 1057 8.07 30.04 23.41
C MET A 1057 9.18 29.39 24.25
N GLY A 1058 8.78 28.54 25.21
CA GLY A 1058 9.71 27.84 26.10
C GLY A 1058 10.58 26.81 25.36
N ASN A 1059 11.63 26.33 26.03
CA ASN A 1059 12.50 25.29 25.47
C ASN A 1059 11.72 23.98 25.30
N VAL A 1060 11.48 23.60 24.04
CA VAL A 1060 10.76 22.37 23.66
C VAL A 1060 11.61 21.11 23.69
N SER A 1061 12.95 21.23 23.75
CA SER A 1061 13.84 20.08 23.89
C SER A 1061 13.72 19.48 25.29
N ASN A 1062 13.59 18.14 25.36
CA ASN A 1062 13.32 17.38 26.57
C ASN A 1062 12.09 17.91 27.35
N PRO A 1063 10.86 17.60 26.89
CA PRO A 1063 9.61 18.14 27.44
C PRO A 1063 9.19 17.51 28.78
N TYR A 1064 9.63 16.26 29.02
CA TYR A 1064 9.24 15.41 30.16
C TYR A 1064 10.36 15.16 31.19
N GLY A 1065 11.56 15.72 30.98
CA GLY A 1065 12.69 15.63 31.92
C GLY A 1065 13.64 14.43 31.75
N VAL A 1066 13.48 13.62 30.71
CA VAL A 1066 14.30 12.42 30.45
C VAL A 1066 15.46 12.74 29.50
N GLU A 1067 16.70 12.38 29.84
CA GLU A 1067 17.88 12.77 29.03
C GLU A 1067 17.95 12.07 27.66
N ASN A 1068 17.49 10.82 27.55
CA ASN A 1068 17.47 10.04 26.31
C ASN A 1068 16.12 9.34 26.09
N ASN A 1069 15.72 9.15 24.83
CA ASN A 1069 14.69 8.20 24.42
C ASN A 1069 15.18 6.76 24.72
N GLY A 1070 14.49 6.03 25.60
CA GLY A 1070 14.89 4.69 26.05
C GLY A 1070 14.92 3.60 24.97
N ALA A 1071 14.30 3.83 23.80
CA ALA A 1071 14.27 2.89 22.68
C ALA A 1071 15.27 3.21 21.55
N ARG A 1072 15.76 4.46 21.46
CA ARG A 1072 16.70 4.92 20.40
C ARG A 1072 18.05 5.43 20.92
N GLY A 1073 18.11 5.92 22.15
CA GLY A 1073 19.32 6.48 22.78
C GLY A 1073 19.57 7.97 22.51
N ASP A 1074 18.74 8.61 21.67
CA ASP A 1074 18.87 10.00 21.27
C ASP A 1074 18.12 10.97 22.20
N VAL A 1075 18.45 12.26 22.10
CA VAL A 1075 17.66 13.37 22.69
C VAL A 1075 16.29 13.40 22.01
N TRP A 1076 15.21 13.71 22.74
CA TRP A 1076 13.86 13.80 22.17
C TRP A 1076 13.77 14.87 21.06
N GLU A 1077 13.74 14.44 19.80
CA GLU A 1077 13.66 15.29 18.60
C GLU A 1077 12.22 15.65 18.18
N GLY A 1078 11.23 15.27 19.00
CA GLY A 1078 9.81 15.62 18.81
C GLY A 1078 8.90 14.54 18.22
N CYS A 1079 9.44 13.34 17.98
CA CYS A 1079 8.83 12.29 17.13
C CYS A 1079 8.49 10.98 17.84
N ASP A 1080 8.49 11.01 19.17
CA ASP A 1080 8.16 9.86 20.01
C ASP A 1080 7.08 10.29 21.01
N ASP A 1081 6.09 9.43 21.21
CA ASP A 1081 5.05 9.59 22.24
C ASP A 1081 5.67 9.63 23.65
N MET A 1082 4.88 10.00 24.66
CA MET A 1082 5.31 9.99 26.05
C MET A 1082 5.84 8.60 26.44
N PRO A 1083 7.06 8.50 27.01
CA PRO A 1083 7.60 7.22 27.49
C PRO A 1083 6.61 6.50 28.40
N PHE A 1084 6.28 5.26 28.03
CA PHE A 1084 5.14 4.50 28.56
C PHE A 1084 5.18 4.26 30.09
N ASP A 1085 6.34 4.39 30.71
CA ASP A 1085 6.56 4.21 32.14
C ASP A 1085 6.46 5.50 32.96
N LEU A 1086 6.43 6.68 32.34
CA LEU A 1086 6.23 7.96 33.04
C LEU A 1086 4.80 8.14 33.62
N PRO A 1087 3.71 8.00 32.84
CA PRO A 1087 2.37 8.24 33.37
C PRO A 1087 1.98 7.12 34.36
N LYS A 1088 1.66 7.50 35.60
CA LYS A 1088 1.20 6.57 36.65
C LYS A 1088 -0.30 6.76 36.88
N PRO A 1089 -1.16 5.78 36.54
CA PRO A 1089 -2.61 5.89 36.77
C PRO A 1089 -2.96 6.07 38.27
N MET A 1090 -3.86 7.00 38.58
CA MET A 1090 -4.37 7.23 39.94
C MET A 1090 -5.27 6.09 40.45
N ARG A 1091 -5.65 5.16 39.57
CA ARG A 1091 -6.33 3.89 39.88
C ARG A 1091 -5.51 2.77 39.25
N GLU A 1092 -4.46 2.33 39.95
CA GLU A 1092 -3.58 1.24 39.49
C GLU A 1092 -4.35 -0.07 39.32
N ILE A 1093 -4.07 -0.79 38.22
CA ILE A 1093 -4.60 -2.11 37.90
C ILE A 1093 -3.41 -3.03 37.60
N GLY A 1094 -3.43 -4.25 38.12
CA GLY A 1094 -2.38 -5.24 37.86
C GLY A 1094 -2.38 -5.70 36.39
N ALA A 1095 -1.21 -5.98 35.83
CA ALA A 1095 -1.12 -6.55 34.49
C ALA A 1095 -1.73 -7.96 34.46
N TYR A 1096 -2.65 -8.21 33.53
CA TYR A 1096 -3.34 -9.49 33.38
C TYR A 1096 -2.41 -10.63 32.96
N ASP A 1097 -2.64 -11.81 33.54
CA ASP A 1097 -2.07 -13.08 33.08
C ASP A 1097 -2.69 -13.47 31.73
N ILE A 1098 -1.83 -13.89 30.80
CA ILE A 1098 -2.20 -14.18 29.41
C ILE A 1098 -2.02 -15.68 29.14
N HIS A 1099 -3.06 -16.34 28.65
CA HIS A 1099 -2.97 -17.72 28.16
C HIS A 1099 -2.33 -17.77 26.77
N GLU A 1100 -1.61 -18.85 26.42
CA GLU A 1100 -0.89 -18.92 25.14
C GLU A 1100 -1.82 -18.77 23.93
N ASP A 1101 -3.02 -19.37 23.98
CA ASP A 1101 -4.07 -19.24 22.95
C ASP A 1101 -4.62 -17.80 22.78
N ASN A 1102 -4.41 -16.92 23.77
CA ASN A 1102 -4.89 -15.54 23.78
C ASN A 1102 -3.81 -14.53 23.28
N MET A 1103 -2.70 -15.01 22.69
CA MET A 1103 -1.67 -14.17 22.09
C MET A 1103 -1.88 -13.98 20.58
N LEU A 1104 -2.35 -12.79 20.21
CA LEU A 1104 -2.62 -12.40 18.83
C LEU A 1104 -1.43 -11.62 18.23
N TYR A 1105 -1.02 -11.99 17.02
CA TYR A 1105 0.09 -11.34 16.30
C TYR A 1105 -0.42 -10.69 15.01
N ILE A 1106 -0.06 -9.40 14.87
CA ILE A 1106 -0.40 -8.57 13.72
C ILE A 1106 0.89 -7.97 13.17
N GLU A 1107 1.12 -8.09 11.87
CA GLU A 1107 2.04 -7.26 11.09
C GLU A 1107 1.21 -6.31 10.22
N TYR A 1108 1.52 -5.01 10.21
CA TYR A 1108 0.95 -4.07 9.26
C TYR A 1108 2.03 -3.45 8.36
N MET A 1109 1.68 -3.20 7.10
CA MET A 1109 2.52 -2.48 6.15
C MET A 1109 1.74 -2.00 4.93
N PHE A 1110 2.23 -0.96 4.25
CA PHE A 1110 1.74 -0.62 2.93
C PHE A 1110 2.25 -1.59 1.86
N ARG A 1111 1.39 -1.93 0.89
CA ARG A 1111 1.76 -2.63 -0.34
C ARG A 1111 0.95 -2.11 -1.51
N GLN A 1112 1.57 -2.02 -2.69
CA GLN A 1112 0.86 -1.70 -3.92
C GLN A 1112 0.01 -2.90 -4.37
N ALA A 1113 -1.29 -2.67 -4.56
CA ALA A 1113 -2.27 -3.68 -4.95
C ALA A 1113 -3.19 -3.11 -6.04
N GLN A 1114 -3.09 -3.66 -7.26
CA GLN A 1114 -3.75 -3.11 -8.46
C GLN A 1114 -3.34 -1.65 -8.72
N ASP A 1115 -2.03 -1.41 -8.72
CA ASP A 1115 -1.37 -0.11 -8.96
C ASP A 1115 -1.67 1.01 -7.93
N VAL A 1116 -2.49 0.73 -6.90
CA VAL A 1116 -2.80 1.65 -5.78
C VAL A 1116 -2.17 1.12 -4.49
N ASN A 1117 -1.52 1.98 -3.70
CA ASN A 1117 -1.03 1.63 -2.37
C ASN A 1117 -2.18 1.39 -1.38
N ARG A 1118 -2.12 0.29 -0.63
CA ARG A 1118 -3.10 -0.09 0.41
C ARG A 1118 -2.39 -0.65 1.63
N ILE A 1119 -3.06 -0.55 2.79
CA ILE A 1119 -2.57 -1.15 4.03
C ILE A 1119 -2.96 -2.62 4.06
N PHE A 1120 -1.98 -3.47 4.38
CA PHE A 1120 -2.15 -4.89 4.58
C PHE A 1120 -1.94 -5.24 6.05
N ILE A 1121 -2.95 -5.88 6.64
CA ILE A 1121 -2.90 -6.51 7.95
C ILE A 1121 -2.65 -8.00 7.73
N ASN A 1122 -1.49 -8.47 8.22
CA ASN A 1122 -0.86 -9.76 7.97
C ASN A 1122 -0.68 -10.12 6.48
N LYS A 1123 -1.75 -10.55 5.81
CA LYS A 1123 -1.73 -11.02 4.41
C LYS A 1123 -2.87 -10.45 3.54
N THR A 1124 -3.70 -9.57 4.09
CA THR A 1124 -4.91 -9.06 3.42
C THR A 1124 -5.19 -7.59 3.75
N ALA A 1125 -6.09 -6.96 3.01
CA ALA A 1125 -6.65 -5.64 3.32
C ALA A 1125 -8.14 -5.80 3.71
N TYR A 1126 -8.67 -4.91 4.55
CA TYR A 1126 -10.03 -5.02 5.11
C TYR A 1126 -11.11 -4.57 4.11
N VAL A 1127 -12.07 -5.44 3.83
CA VAL A 1127 -13.24 -5.12 2.98
C VAL A 1127 -14.48 -5.08 3.85
N PRO A 1128 -15.14 -3.94 4.09
CA PRO A 1128 -16.40 -3.91 4.83
C PRO A 1128 -17.52 -4.66 4.09
N LEU A 1129 -18.45 -5.27 4.84
CA LEU A 1129 -19.60 -5.97 4.25
C LEU A 1129 -20.54 -4.99 3.53
N SER A 1130 -20.85 -5.27 2.26
CA SER A 1130 -21.75 -4.41 1.48
C SER A 1130 -23.18 -4.45 2.04
N ASN A 1131 -23.66 -3.30 2.54
CA ASN A 1131 -25.00 -3.11 3.12
C ASN A 1131 -25.31 -4.04 4.31
N ASN A 1132 -24.30 -4.48 5.06
CA ASN A 1132 -24.45 -5.26 6.29
C ASN A 1132 -23.33 -4.89 7.28
N ALA A 1133 -23.40 -5.39 8.52
CA ALA A 1133 -22.35 -5.25 9.51
C ALA A 1133 -21.85 -6.62 9.98
N THR A 1134 -20.56 -6.73 10.27
CA THR A 1134 -19.93 -8.00 10.69
C THR A 1134 -20.50 -8.50 12.03
N LEU A 1135 -20.99 -7.61 12.89
CA LEU A 1135 -21.75 -7.96 14.10
C LEU A 1135 -23.01 -8.79 13.78
N TRP A 1136 -23.82 -8.38 12.79
CA TRP A 1136 -25.03 -9.14 12.41
C TRP A 1136 -24.68 -10.53 11.87
N LYS A 1137 -23.59 -10.64 11.09
CA LYS A 1137 -23.08 -11.94 10.64
C LYS A 1137 -22.54 -12.77 11.81
N ALA A 1138 -21.90 -12.16 12.81
CA ALA A 1138 -21.42 -12.85 14.01
C ALA A 1138 -22.56 -13.43 14.86
N MET A 1139 -23.69 -12.73 14.97
CA MET A 1139 -24.90 -13.23 15.65
C MET A 1139 -25.54 -14.45 14.95
N GLU A 1140 -25.15 -14.76 13.71
CA GLU A 1140 -25.56 -15.98 12.98
C GLU A 1140 -24.58 -17.15 13.15
N GLN A 1141 -23.48 -17.01 13.91
CA GLN A 1141 -22.43 -18.02 14.06
C GLN A 1141 -22.31 -18.60 15.47
N GLU A 1142 -21.97 -19.88 15.57
CA GLU A 1142 -21.50 -20.51 16.81
C GLU A 1142 -19.96 -20.45 16.89
N PHE A 1143 -19.45 -19.56 17.74
CA PHE A 1143 -18.04 -19.50 18.11
C PHE A 1143 -17.70 -20.68 19.04
N VAL A 1144 -16.72 -21.48 18.65
CA VAL A 1144 -16.29 -22.67 19.40
C VAL A 1144 -14.76 -22.68 19.40
N PRO A 1145 -14.07 -22.72 20.57
CA PRO A 1145 -12.61 -22.60 20.64
C PRO A 1145 -11.85 -23.64 19.78
N SER A 1146 -12.37 -24.86 19.65
CA SER A 1146 -11.79 -25.91 18.79
C SER A 1146 -11.85 -25.64 17.28
N LYS A 1147 -12.37 -24.47 16.85
CA LYS A 1147 -12.33 -23.96 15.48
C LYS A 1147 -11.46 -22.69 15.36
N ALA A 1148 -10.81 -22.22 16.42
CA ALA A 1148 -10.06 -20.96 16.45
C ALA A 1148 -8.65 -21.09 15.82
N ASN A 1149 -8.60 -21.41 14.52
CA ASN A 1149 -7.39 -21.23 13.74
C ASN A 1149 -7.33 -19.78 13.24
N SER A 1150 -6.12 -19.20 13.16
CA SER A 1150 -5.88 -17.79 12.85
C SER A 1150 -6.37 -17.28 11.48
N TYR A 1151 -6.87 -18.18 10.60
CA TYR A 1151 -7.45 -17.82 9.31
C TYR A 1151 -8.66 -18.71 8.97
N ASN A 1152 -9.87 -18.12 9.05
CA ASN A 1152 -11.18 -18.66 8.64
C ASN A 1152 -11.70 -19.95 9.31
N SER A 1153 -12.77 -19.83 10.10
CA SER A 1153 -13.68 -20.95 10.42
C SER A 1153 -15.18 -20.60 10.50
N TRP A 1154 -15.56 -19.31 10.46
CA TRP A 1154 -16.94 -18.82 10.65
C TRP A 1154 -17.52 -18.04 9.45
N ASP A 1155 -17.19 -18.46 8.21
CA ASP A 1155 -17.72 -17.93 6.93
C ASP A 1155 -17.53 -16.43 6.62
N PHE A 1156 -16.99 -15.61 7.53
CA PHE A 1156 -16.76 -14.16 7.31
C PHE A 1156 -15.99 -13.85 6.02
N GLY A 1157 -14.97 -14.66 5.70
CA GLY A 1157 -14.05 -14.46 4.58
C GLY A 1157 -12.80 -13.70 5.00
N LEU A 1158 -11.67 -13.98 4.33
CA LEU A 1158 -10.34 -13.52 4.78
C LEU A 1158 -10.25 -11.98 4.92
N SER A 1159 -10.94 -11.23 4.06
CA SER A 1159 -10.95 -9.77 4.07
C SER A 1159 -11.80 -9.13 5.17
N GLN A 1160 -12.47 -9.90 6.03
CA GLN A 1160 -13.12 -9.36 7.23
C GLN A 1160 -12.18 -9.29 8.44
N GLN A 1161 -11.04 -10.00 8.40
CA GLN A 1161 -9.96 -9.91 9.39
C GLN A 1161 -10.36 -10.12 10.86
N VAL A 1162 -11.48 -10.82 11.09
CA VAL A 1162 -12.01 -11.09 12.45
C VAL A 1162 -11.06 -12.01 13.21
N LEU A 1163 -10.46 -11.47 14.27
CA LEU A 1163 -9.76 -12.22 15.31
C LEU A 1163 -10.76 -12.57 16.43
N LEU A 1164 -10.74 -13.80 16.94
CA LEU A 1164 -11.54 -14.20 18.10
C LEU A 1164 -10.64 -14.19 19.35
N VAL A 1165 -11.13 -13.56 20.42
CA VAL A 1165 -10.67 -13.81 21.79
C VAL A 1165 -11.65 -14.82 22.41
N PRO A 1166 -11.24 -16.06 22.73
CA PRO A 1166 -12.17 -17.17 22.95
C PRO A 1166 -12.82 -17.25 24.34
N GLU A 1167 -12.28 -16.55 25.35
CA GLU A 1167 -12.75 -16.56 26.74
C GLU A 1167 -12.74 -15.13 27.30
N ALA A 1168 -13.82 -14.71 27.95
CA ALA A 1168 -14.05 -13.33 28.39
C ALA A 1168 -13.51 -13.02 29.80
N ASP A 1169 -13.22 -14.06 30.58
CA ASP A 1169 -12.70 -14.03 31.95
C ASP A 1169 -11.18 -14.23 32.02
N LYS A 1170 -10.48 -14.02 30.89
CA LYS A 1170 -9.03 -14.14 30.76
C LYS A 1170 -8.43 -12.89 30.11
N GLY A 1171 -7.15 -12.64 30.41
CA GLY A 1171 -6.36 -11.63 29.72
C GLY A 1171 -6.08 -12.03 28.26
N ALA A 1172 -6.06 -11.03 27.38
CA ALA A 1172 -5.65 -11.14 26.00
C ALA A 1172 -4.46 -10.21 25.69
N GLN A 1173 -3.61 -10.62 24.76
CA GLN A 1173 -2.46 -9.83 24.33
C GLN A 1173 -2.46 -9.69 22.80
N ILE A 1174 -2.31 -8.45 22.31
CA ILE A 1174 -2.10 -8.17 20.89
C ILE A 1174 -0.71 -7.59 20.71
N VAL A 1175 0.09 -8.20 19.84
CA VAL A 1175 1.39 -7.69 19.40
C VAL A 1175 1.23 -7.13 17.98
N ILE A 1176 1.31 -5.80 17.85
CA ILE A 1176 1.19 -5.11 16.56
C ILE A 1176 2.58 -4.66 16.11
N ASN A 1177 3.03 -5.16 14.95
CA ASN A 1177 4.37 -4.93 14.40
C ASN A 1177 4.27 -4.05 13.16
N SER A 1178 4.97 -2.92 13.16
CA SER A 1178 5.15 -2.08 11.98
C SER A 1178 6.23 -2.66 11.08
N ARG A 1179 5.96 -2.76 9.77
CA ARG A 1179 7.00 -2.84 8.74
C ARG A 1179 7.07 -1.54 7.92
N ASP A 1180 6.52 -0.45 8.43
CA ASP A 1180 6.45 0.84 7.75
C ASP A 1180 7.42 1.89 8.33
N ALA A 1181 7.66 2.95 7.56
CA ALA A 1181 8.64 3.99 7.83
C ALA A 1181 8.09 5.16 8.66
N MET A 1182 6.77 5.32 8.77
CA MET A 1182 6.11 6.37 9.54
C MET A 1182 5.58 5.84 10.90
N GLU A 1183 5.24 6.75 11.83
CA GLU A 1183 4.46 6.41 13.02
C GLU A 1183 2.97 6.29 12.71
N HIS A 1184 2.25 5.46 13.46
CA HIS A 1184 0.80 5.25 13.28
C HIS A 1184 0.09 5.18 14.64
N PRO A 1185 -0.81 6.11 14.96
CA PRO A 1185 -1.77 5.93 16.06
C PRO A 1185 -2.78 4.85 15.67
N TRP A 1186 -2.84 3.78 16.45
CA TRP A 1186 -3.84 2.72 16.31
C TRP A 1186 -4.90 2.87 17.39
N HIS A 1187 -6.17 2.67 17.02
CA HIS A 1187 -7.34 2.76 17.88
C HIS A 1187 -7.91 1.37 18.14
N LEU A 1188 -8.07 1.01 19.41
CA LEU A 1188 -8.86 -0.13 19.89
C LEU A 1188 -9.54 0.29 21.19
N GLN A 1189 -10.75 0.81 21.07
CA GLN A 1189 -11.63 1.30 22.13
C GLN A 1189 -11.47 0.51 23.46
N PRO A 1190 -11.02 1.14 24.57
CA PRO A 1190 -10.79 2.59 24.77
C PRO A 1190 -9.36 3.11 24.42
N LEU A 1191 -8.45 2.24 23.98
CA LEU A 1191 -6.99 2.47 23.89
C LEU A 1191 -6.53 3.11 22.57
N LEU A 1192 -5.51 3.98 22.65
CA LEU A 1192 -4.82 4.59 21.50
C LEU A 1192 -3.27 4.43 21.54
N PRO A 1193 -2.73 3.21 21.35
CA PRO A 1193 -1.30 3.02 21.16
C PRO A 1193 -0.78 3.66 19.87
N ASN A 1194 0.15 4.61 19.99
CA ASN A 1194 1.01 5.01 18.88
C ASN A 1194 2.08 3.93 18.62
N ILE A 1195 2.25 3.53 17.36
CA ILE A 1195 3.24 2.53 16.95
C ILE A 1195 4.37 3.22 16.17
N PRO A 1196 5.61 3.26 16.71
CA PRO A 1196 6.73 3.87 16.01
C PRO A 1196 7.14 3.12 14.73
N ALA A 1197 7.68 3.87 13.78
CA ALA A 1197 8.29 3.35 12.55
C ALA A 1197 9.22 2.16 12.77
N PHE A 1198 9.02 1.09 11.98
CA PHE A 1198 9.72 -0.21 12.05
C PHE A 1198 9.78 -0.88 13.44
N SER A 1199 8.92 -0.46 14.39
CA SER A 1199 8.87 -0.97 15.75
C SER A 1199 7.62 -1.83 15.99
N HIS A 1200 7.30 -2.12 17.25
CA HIS A 1200 6.10 -2.86 17.66
C HIS A 1200 5.53 -2.30 18.96
N VAL A 1201 4.26 -2.58 19.21
CA VAL A 1201 3.59 -2.35 20.50
C VAL A 1201 2.94 -3.65 20.98
N VAL A 1202 3.03 -3.90 22.29
CA VAL A 1202 2.36 -5.00 22.97
C VAL A 1202 1.24 -4.44 23.85
N ILE A 1203 0.00 -4.77 23.50
CA ILE A 1203 -1.21 -4.38 24.23
C ILE A 1203 -1.66 -5.56 25.08
N ARG A 1204 -2.07 -5.32 26.33
CA ARG A 1204 -2.77 -6.31 27.17
C ARG A 1204 -4.07 -5.71 27.71
N PHE A 1205 -5.14 -6.50 27.71
CA PHE A 1205 -6.45 -6.12 28.25
C PHE A 1205 -7.19 -7.36 28.77
N GLU A 1206 -8.19 -7.13 29.63
CA GLU A 1206 -9.16 -8.15 30.04
C GLU A 1206 -10.24 -8.29 28.95
N ALA A 1207 -10.62 -9.50 28.59
CA ALA A 1207 -11.63 -9.74 27.56
C ALA A 1207 -13.09 -9.52 28.05
N ASP A 1208 -13.27 -8.66 29.06
CA ASP A 1208 -14.47 -8.57 29.92
C ASP A 1208 -15.72 -7.95 29.26
N ASN A 1209 -15.60 -7.57 27.98
CA ASN A 1209 -16.60 -6.83 27.23
C ASN A 1209 -16.97 -7.54 25.91
N PRO A 1210 -17.93 -8.49 25.95
CA PRO A 1210 -18.35 -9.25 24.77
C PRO A 1210 -18.96 -8.35 23.69
N GLY A 1211 -18.31 -8.27 22.54
CA GLY A 1211 -18.74 -7.46 21.40
C GLY A 1211 -17.88 -7.69 20.16
N LEU A 1212 -18.05 -6.84 19.16
CA LEU A 1212 -17.18 -6.79 17.99
C LEU A 1212 -16.52 -5.41 17.91
N TRP A 1213 -15.22 -5.38 18.18
CA TRP A 1213 -14.44 -4.16 18.36
C TRP A 1213 -13.53 -3.92 17.15
N ALA A 1214 -13.50 -2.68 16.66
CA ALA A 1214 -12.62 -2.30 15.55
C ALA A 1214 -11.21 -1.98 16.07
N LEU A 1215 -10.19 -2.54 15.40
CA LEU A 1215 -8.78 -2.20 15.57
C LEU A 1215 -8.28 -1.64 14.23
N HIS A 1216 -7.95 -0.35 14.17
CA HIS A 1216 -7.54 0.32 12.91
C HIS A 1216 -6.57 1.48 13.18
N CYS A 1217 -5.84 1.95 12.16
CA CYS A 1217 -5.11 3.22 12.28
C CYS A 1217 -6.09 4.41 12.28
N HIS A 1218 -5.89 5.40 13.17
CA HIS A 1218 -6.79 6.55 13.29
C HIS A 1218 -6.50 7.68 12.28
N VAL A 1219 -5.42 7.59 11.51
CA VAL A 1219 -5.25 8.41 10.30
C VAL A 1219 -6.38 8.09 9.31
N ALA A 1220 -7.23 9.07 8.99
CA ALA A 1220 -8.46 8.84 8.23
C ALA A 1220 -8.17 8.27 6.82
N TRP A 1221 -7.09 8.73 6.20
CA TRP A 1221 -6.64 8.26 4.88
C TRP A 1221 -6.22 6.79 4.93
N HIS A 1222 -5.57 6.36 6.02
CA HIS A 1222 -5.10 4.99 6.23
C HIS A 1222 -6.26 4.01 6.42
N MET A 1223 -7.26 4.39 7.22
CA MET A 1223 -8.52 3.64 7.39
C MET A 1223 -9.27 3.42 6.07
N GLU A 1224 -9.12 4.31 5.08
CA GLU A 1224 -9.66 4.11 3.72
C GLU A 1224 -8.68 3.34 2.81
N ALA A 1225 -7.36 3.48 2.97
CA ALA A 1225 -6.35 2.67 2.25
C ALA A 1225 -6.45 1.18 2.58
N GLU A 1226 -6.94 0.80 3.76
CA GLU A 1226 -7.28 -0.58 4.12
C GLU A 1226 -8.35 -1.18 3.20
N ARG A 1227 -9.15 -0.35 2.49
CA ARG A 1227 -10.36 -0.79 1.74
C ARG A 1227 -10.12 -0.89 0.23
N PRO A 1228 -10.29 -2.06 -0.40
CA PRO A 1228 -10.26 -2.23 -1.85
C PRO A 1228 -11.36 -1.49 -2.64
N ASP A 1229 -11.01 -0.91 -3.79
CA ASP A 1229 -11.85 -0.02 -4.63
C ASP A 1229 -13.06 -0.68 -5.35
N ASP A 1230 -13.44 -1.92 -5.02
CA ASP A 1230 -14.50 -2.66 -5.72
C ASP A 1230 -15.92 -2.04 -5.53
N LEU A 1231 -16.04 -1.01 -4.68
CA LEU A 1231 -17.21 -0.10 -4.65
C LEU A 1231 -17.46 0.58 -6.00
N LYS A 1232 -16.43 0.85 -6.81
CA LYS A 1232 -16.56 1.49 -8.14
C LYS A 1232 -17.14 0.55 -9.21
N ALA A 1233 -17.28 -0.76 -8.93
CA ALA A 1233 -17.80 -1.75 -9.87
C ALA A 1233 -19.22 -2.29 -9.53
N LEU A 1234 -19.75 -2.05 -8.32
CA LEU A 1234 -20.94 -2.79 -7.83
C LEU A 1234 -22.28 -2.02 -7.83
N VAL A 1235 -22.47 -1.05 -8.73
CA VAL A 1235 -23.78 -0.38 -8.94
C VAL A 1235 -24.37 -0.70 -10.33
N ARG A 1236 -24.73 -1.97 -10.55
CA ARG A 1236 -25.82 -2.40 -11.46
C ARG A 1236 -26.14 -3.89 -11.34
N ASN A 1237 -27.43 -4.22 -11.52
CA ASN A 1237 -28.03 -5.57 -11.62
C ASN A 1237 -28.27 -6.34 -10.30
N MET A 1238 -29.28 -5.90 -9.53
CA MET A 1238 -30.10 -6.79 -8.70
C MET A 1238 -31.59 -6.58 -8.98
N ASP A 1239 -32.36 -7.67 -8.81
CA ASP A 1239 -33.76 -7.84 -9.25
C ASP A 1239 -34.75 -7.19 -8.26
N PRO A 1240 -35.74 -6.37 -8.71
CA PRO A 1240 -36.62 -5.61 -7.81
C PRO A 1240 -37.32 -6.43 -6.72
N GLU A 1241 -37.78 -7.66 -7.01
CA GLU A 1241 -38.52 -8.48 -6.04
C GLU A 1241 -37.63 -9.11 -4.94
N THR A 1242 -36.31 -9.17 -5.13
CA THR A 1242 -35.40 -9.69 -4.09
C THR A 1242 -35.10 -8.65 -3.01
N ARG A 1243 -35.25 -7.36 -3.33
CA ARG A 1243 -34.90 -6.25 -2.43
C ARG A 1243 -35.81 -6.19 -1.20
N THR A 1244 -37.06 -6.63 -1.31
CA THR A 1244 -38.10 -6.46 -0.27
C THR A 1244 -38.12 -7.54 0.82
N ARG A 1245 -37.09 -8.41 0.90
CA ARG A 1245 -37.04 -9.52 1.89
C ARG A 1245 -35.75 -9.67 2.71
N SER A 1246 -34.72 -8.89 2.42
CA SER A 1246 -33.66 -8.58 3.41
C SER A 1246 -34.00 -7.34 4.26
N GLN A 1247 -35.04 -6.59 3.86
CA GLN A 1247 -35.37 -5.27 4.38
C GLN A 1247 -36.21 -5.27 5.65
N SER A 1248 -35.85 -4.38 6.58
CA SER A 1248 -36.73 -3.28 7.04
C SER A 1248 -36.03 -2.20 7.90
N PHE A 1249 -34.69 -2.16 7.98
CA PHE A 1249 -33.87 -1.07 8.55
C PHE A 1249 -32.42 -1.23 8.04
N CYS A 1250 -31.70 -2.23 8.57
CA CYS A 1250 -31.17 -3.27 7.68
C CYS A 1250 -32.25 -4.38 7.59
N GLY A 1251 -32.45 -5.20 8.63
CA GLY A 1251 -33.56 -6.20 8.75
C GLY A 1251 -34.72 -5.83 9.70
N ALA A 1252 -35.05 -4.53 9.78
CA ALA A 1252 -35.75 -3.86 10.89
C ALA A 1252 -34.97 -3.89 12.21
N GLN A 1253 -35.23 -2.90 13.06
CA GLN A 1253 -35.08 -3.04 14.51
C GLN A 1253 -36.23 -3.96 15.02
N SER A 1254 -36.29 -5.20 14.50
CA SER A 1254 -37.50 -6.05 14.42
C SER A 1254 -37.93 -6.73 15.72
N ARG A 1255 -37.32 -6.36 16.84
CA ARG A 1255 -37.93 -6.40 18.18
C ARG A 1255 -37.43 -5.21 19.00
N SER A 1256 -38.23 -4.15 19.06
CA SER A 1256 -38.25 -3.30 20.25
C SER A 1256 -38.73 -4.14 21.43
N GLY A 1257 -37.85 -4.39 22.39
CA GLY A 1257 -38.15 -5.11 23.63
C GLY A 1257 -38.12 -6.63 23.53
N ARG A 1258 -37.05 -7.22 24.07
CA ARG A 1258 -37.17 -8.29 25.06
C ARG A 1258 -36.04 -8.22 26.07
#